data_AF-A0A7S1VCA3-F1
#
_entry.id   AF-A0A7S1VCA3-F1
#
_cell.length_a   1.000
_cell.length_b   1.000
_cell.length_c   1.000
_cell.angle_alpha   90.00
_cell.angle_beta   90.00
_cell.angle_gamma   90.00
#
_symmetry.space_group_name_H-M   'P 1'
#
loop_
_entity.id
_entity.type
_entity.pdbx_description
1 polymer ?
#
loop_
_entity_poly.entity_id
_entity_poly.type
_entity_poly.pdbx_seq_one_letter_code
_entity_poly.pdbx_strand_id
1 'polypeptide(L)'
;RRSNLLWAEQYPFGVRTTGLRLDKTLHRAYKHMFGFSLSLSKETSHDDSSATGSRPESPLAACQLYRCIRRTYEASRRSPPHSSLVCAISSLPPAKETKRRGVLKKFLFTSGKQRFASKDVQSIVLREGRWETPFEDLDFTPAENEAEHDDETDDEEAQILRAQKGLCKDLAAGPLPSLSRAGDQKSETDERSSTRRQEKALARKFQALFDHLCLGEGYNPQGWLTAGQCLVAKADVIADRCGLSQGFVRGGFFSVPSKRIIADNLLKLAELEERQEMEFNRKAVGWTPYVGNDLSVFVDSPWSSLEALKSLTKEIRIDEGNDVDRQVLGEILEMLRMDEFVTFQQAWGGIFVEALRTLAVRCFMVAQYLLQTNQEKKNSDNALQSEVLEFLGLLQYSKLSGGQVYGFPMMAMTAFEKRSLAQVSRLCFQEAIEAVKSTSEKDDDQDFTWDFEFMVGKCHEKVARTLRNESFPEASGDGDTLPTRAYERHMAQALETYSRALSVAKKEEDAGVTDITEGGSSHGSMEVLYRIHAARLKCLLSAVQMDEGVRNTAELEALRLVEACWFSQPESGEKGEDAPTDVRSRVWQALADIVDAFVHCRSEHQFFHRSVYRHAQCLMWAPVFDNPTTGYAPGSLGVVPATKSVKVRGLNSSTSSANSAEVVIGSLFERKRPQLVGLWFTAQTSMPSPFEFLNESMRKYDSLRGKYLAAYIECLRICRRGSQLETLQQWVIGSRRDLP
;
A
#
# COMPACT_ATOMS: atom_id res chain seq x y z
N ARG A 1 42.10 11.48 -25.37
CA ARG A 1 41.08 11.95 -26.36
C ARG A 1 40.67 10.92 -27.43
N ARG A 2 41.47 9.87 -27.77
CA ARG A 2 41.05 8.80 -28.72
C ARG A 2 40.16 7.70 -28.10
N SER A 3 40.18 7.51 -26.78
CA SER A 3 39.37 6.51 -26.05
C SER A 3 37.86 6.79 -26.02
N ASN A 4 37.43 8.04 -26.30
CA ASN A 4 36.00 8.40 -26.40
C ASN A 4 35.36 8.05 -27.76
N LEU A 5 36.15 7.70 -28.79
CA LEU A 5 35.63 7.30 -30.11
C LEU A 5 35.13 5.84 -30.16
N LEU A 6 35.62 4.97 -29.26
CA LEU A 6 35.32 3.53 -29.25
C LEU A 6 33.88 3.19 -28.80
N TRP A 7 33.18 4.14 -28.19
CA TRP A 7 31.78 4.03 -27.76
C TRP A 7 30.87 5.05 -28.46
N ALA A 8 31.32 5.62 -29.59
CA ALA A 8 30.51 6.58 -30.32
C ALA A 8 29.17 5.96 -30.73
N GLU A 9 28.08 6.57 -30.27
CA GLU A 9 26.69 6.17 -30.56
C GLU A 9 26.33 6.29 -32.04
N GLN A 10 27.21 6.92 -32.81
CA GLN A 10 27.14 7.05 -34.25
C GLN A 10 28.51 6.79 -34.86
N TYR A 11 28.51 6.15 -36.03
CA TYR A 11 29.71 6.05 -36.85
C TYR A 11 30.22 7.44 -37.26
N PRO A 12 31.55 7.64 -37.35
CA PRO A 12 32.15 8.90 -37.77
C PRO A 12 31.60 9.43 -39.10
N PHE A 13 31.58 10.75 -39.24
CA PHE A 13 31.18 11.47 -40.46
C PHE A 13 32.12 11.04 -41.61
N GLY A 14 31.57 10.29 -42.59
CA GLY A 14 32.33 9.68 -43.69
C GLY A 14 32.14 8.17 -43.83
N VAL A 15 31.90 7.44 -42.72
CA VAL A 15 31.68 5.98 -42.74
C VAL A 15 30.28 5.58 -42.27
N ARG A 16 29.41 6.54 -41.96
CA ARG A 16 28.05 6.31 -41.43
C ARG A 16 27.19 5.40 -42.32
N THR A 17 27.21 5.60 -43.64
CA THR A 17 26.42 4.77 -44.58
C THR A 17 26.89 3.32 -44.61
N THR A 18 28.21 3.09 -44.61
CA THR A 18 28.82 1.76 -44.56
C THR A 18 28.55 1.08 -43.21
N GLY A 19 28.71 1.80 -42.10
CA GLY A 19 28.44 1.29 -40.76
C GLY A 19 26.98 0.89 -40.56
N LEU A 20 26.03 1.69 -41.06
CA LEU A 20 24.60 1.33 -41.03
C LEU A 20 24.27 0.09 -41.89
N ARG A 21 24.98 -0.11 -43.01
CA ARG A 21 24.84 -1.35 -43.81
C ARG A 21 25.40 -2.56 -43.05
N LEU A 22 26.52 -2.39 -42.34
CA LEU A 22 27.09 -3.43 -41.50
C LEU A 22 26.12 -3.85 -40.39
N ASP A 23 25.57 -2.88 -39.65
CA ASP A 23 24.61 -3.14 -38.57
C ASP A 23 23.36 -3.88 -39.10
N LYS A 24 22.83 -3.52 -40.28
CA LYS A 24 21.71 -4.25 -40.91
C LYS A 24 22.04 -5.71 -41.24
N THR A 25 23.27 -6.00 -41.66
CA THR A 25 23.72 -7.37 -41.90
C THR A 25 23.87 -8.12 -40.59
N LEU A 26 24.44 -7.48 -39.56
CA LEU A 26 24.56 -8.03 -38.21
C LEU A 26 23.19 -8.34 -37.59
N HIS A 27 22.17 -7.51 -37.79
CA HIS A 27 20.81 -7.78 -37.30
C HIS A 27 20.25 -9.10 -37.83
N ARG A 28 20.48 -9.40 -39.12
CA ARG A 28 20.07 -10.69 -39.71
C ARG A 28 20.88 -11.84 -39.10
N ALA A 29 22.19 -11.66 -38.97
CA ALA A 29 23.06 -12.67 -38.35
C ALA A 29 22.62 -12.97 -36.90
N TYR A 30 22.35 -11.94 -36.09
CA TYR A 30 21.90 -12.10 -34.71
C TYR A 30 20.52 -12.77 -34.59
N LYS A 31 19.60 -12.50 -35.53
CA LYS A 31 18.33 -13.24 -35.61
C LYS A 31 18.56 -14.74 -35.77
N HIS A 32 19.51 -15.14 -36.61
CA HIS A 32 19.84 -16.55 -36.83
C HIS A 32 20.69 -17.18 -35.71
N MET A 33 21.63 -16.43 -35.12
CA MET A 33 22.54 -16.94 -34.09
C MET A 33 21.89 -17.03 -32.71
N PHE A 34 21.12 -16.00 -32.36
CA PHE A 34 20.65 -15.77 -30.99
C PHE A 34 19.12 -15.77 -30.86
N GLY A 35 18.39 -15.84 -31.98
CA GLY A 35 16.93 -15.96 -31.98
C GLY A 35 16.17 -14.67 -31.68
N PHE A 36 16.84 -13.50 -31.61
CA PHE A 36 16.17 -12.21 -31.45
C PHE A 36 16.43 -11.30 -32.66
N SER A 37 15.42 -10.50 -33.04
CA SER A 37 15.55 -9.52 -34.12
C SER A 37 15.79 -8.12 -33.57
N LEU A 38 16.79 -7.43 -34.12
CA LEU A 38 17.03 -5.98 -33.92
C LEU A 38 16.39 -5.13 -35.03
N SER A 39 15.66 -5.75 -35.97
CA SER A 39 15.01 -5.03 -37.06
C SER A 39 13.84 -4.19 -36.55
N LEU A 40 13.78 -2.91 -36.90
CA LEU A 40 12.68 -2.01 -36.55
C LEU A 40 11.36 -2.28 -37.30
N SER A 41 11.33 -3.20 -38.27
CA SER A 41 10.11 -3.59 -39.00
C SER A 41 9.16 -4.40 -38.12
N LYS A 42 7.86 -4.06 -38.15
CA LYS A 42 6.77 -4.80 -37.50
C LYS A 42 6.65 -6.20 -38.14
N GLU A 43 7.43 -7.16 -37.69
CA GLU A 43 7.05 -8.57 -37.81
C GLU A 43 6.30 -8.93 -36.53
N THR A 44 5.09 -9.44 -36.70
CA THR A 44 4.15 -9.86 -35.67
C THR A 44 4.81 -10.81 -34.67
N SER A 45 4.60 -10.52 -33.39
CA SER A 45 4.98 -11.33 -32.23
C SER A 45 4.51 -12.78 -32.37
N HIS A 46 5.40 -13.67 -32.78
CA HIS A 46 5.32 -15.07 -32.40
C HIS A 46 6.33 -15.28 -31.26
N ASP A 47 5.81 -15.80 -30.14
CA ASP A 47 6.61 -16.37 -29.05
C ASP A 47 7.42 -17.55 -29.59
N ASP A 48 8.62 -17.28 -30.09
CA ASP A 48 9.62 -18.30 -30.45
C ASP A 48 10.25 -18.87 -29.19
N SER A 49 9.51 -19.78 -28.55
CA SER A 49 9.94 -20.57 -27.39
C SER A 49 10.89 -21.73 -27.74
N SER A 50 11.45 -21.76 -28.95
CA SER A 50 12.35 -22.82 -29.42
C SER A 50 13.75 -22.35 -29.84
N ALA A 51 14.14 -21.10 -29.60
CA ALA A 51 15.48 -20.63 -29.95
C ALA A 51 16.56 -21.31 -29.09
N THR A 52 17.30 -22.23 -29.71
CA THR A 52 18.61 -22.75 -29.28
C THR A 52 19.67 -21.64 -29.34
N GLY A 53 19.43 -20.54 -28.63
CA GLY A 53 20.24 -19.32 -28.72
C GLY A 53 21.66 -19.58 -28.22
N SER A 54 22.61 -19.63 -29.14
CA SER A 54 24.03 -19.58 -28.81
C SER A 54 24.33 -18.32 -27.98
N ARG A 55 25.33 -18.35 -27.10
CA ARG A 55 25.79 -17.13 -26.40
C ARG A 55 26.93 -16.51 -27.22
N PRO A 56 27.12 -15.17 -27.16
CA PRO A 56 28.36 -14.55 -27.60
C PRO A 56 29.59 -15.35 -27.15
N GLU A 57 30.51 -15.60 -28.08
CA GLU A 57 31.68 -16.47 -27.88
C GLU A 57 32.71 -15.91 -26.89
N SER A 58 32.67 -14.60 -26.64
CA SER A 58 33.57 -13.91 -25.73
C SER A 58 32.93 -12.68 -25.08
N PRO A 59 33.47 -12.19 -23.95
CA PRO A 59 33.02 -10.92 -23.34
C PRO A 59 33.15 -9.73 -24.30
N LEU A 60 34.20 -9.72 -25.13
CA LEU A 60 34.39 -8.67 -26.13
C LEU A 60 33.31 -8.73 -27.21
N ALA A 61 32.94 -9.92 -27.69
CA ALA A 61 31.82 -10.10 -28.62
C ALA A 61 30.49 -9.62 -28.02
N ALA A 62 30.27 -9.87 -26.72
CA ALA A 62 29.11 -9.36 -26.00
C ALA A 62 29.10 -7.82 -25.91
N CYS A 63 30.25 -7.20 -25.66
CA CYS A 63 30.39 -5.73 -25.70
C CYS A 63 30.06 -5.17 -27.09
N GLN A 64 30.53 -5.81 -28.16
CA GLN A 64 30.24 -5.38 -29.54
C GLN A 64 28.77 -5.56 -29.90
N LEU A 65 28.14 -6.66 -29.46
CA LEU A 65 26.70 -6.87 -29.59
C LEU A 65 25.93 -5.73 -28.91
N TYR A 66 26.27 -5.40 -27.67
CA TYR A 66 25.63 -4.31 -26.94
C TYR A 66 25.82 -2.95 -27.63
N ARG A 67 27.01 -2.67 -28.18
CA ARG A 67 27.24 -1.47 -29.01
C ARG A 67 26.32 -1.44 -30.24
N CYS A 68 26.16 -2.56 -30.93
CA CYS A 68 25.25 -2.66 -32.07
C CYS A 68 23.79 -2.40 -31.67
N ILE A 69 23.37 -2.94 -30.51
CA ILE A 69 22.05 -2.68 -29.93
C ILE A 69 21.88 -1.18 -29.67
N ARG A 70 22.80 -0.55 -28.92
CA ARG A 70 22.75 0.89 -28.61
C ARG A 70 22.66 1.74 -29.88
N ARG A 71 23.55 1.54 -30.86
CA ARG A 71 23.51 2.29 -32.14
C ARG A 71 22.18 2.16 -32.88
N THR A 72 21.53 1.00 -32.79
CA THR A 72 20.26 0.74 -33.48
C THR A 72 19.09 1.47 -32.82
N TYR A 73 19.12 1.61 -31.49
CA TYR A 73 18.00 2.13 -30.71
C TYR A 73 18.20 3.55 -30.18
N GLU A 74 19.42 4.12 -30.23
CA GLU A 74 19.68 5.49 -29.75
C GLU A 74 18.85 6.56 -30.48
N ALA A 75 18.74 6.44 -31.80
CA ALA A 75 17.97 7.37 -32.63
C ALA A 75 16.47 7.00 -32.72
N SER A 76 16.06 5.91 -32.07
CA SER A 76 14.72 5.36 -32.15
C SER A 76 13.94 5.73 -30.90
N ARG A 77 12.63 6.00 -31.05
CA ARG A 77 11.72 6.11 -29.88
C ARG A 77 11.40 4.75 -29.25
N ARG A 78 12.02 3.65 -29.71
CA ARG A 78 11.77 2.28 -29.23
C ARG A 78 12.87 1.84 -28.28
N SER A 79 12.52 1.02 -27.31
CA SER A 79 13.47 0.31 -26.46
C SER A 79 14.06 -0.91 -27.18
N PRO A 80 15.31 -1.29 -26.87
CA PRO A 80 15.90 -2.53 -27.37
C PRO A 80 15.14 -3.77 -26.85
N PRO A 81 15.11 -4.88 -27.60
CA PRO A 81 14.45 -6.10 -27.15
C PRO A 81 15.12 -6.65 -25.89
N HIS A 82 14.33 -6.94 -24.84
CA HIS A 82 14.85 -7.44 -23.57
C HIS A 82 15.69 -8.71 -23.73
N SER A 83 15.31 -9.63 -24.62
CA SER A 83 16.07 -10.85 -24.92
C SER A 83 17.49 -10.56 -25.44
N SER A 84 17.67 -9.48 -26.20
CA SER A 84 18.98 -9.08 -26.73
C SER A 84 19.93 -8.58 -25.63
N LEU A 85 19.40 -7.79 -24.68
CA LEU A 85 20.14 -7.30 -23.53
C LEU A 85 20.52 -8.45 -22.58
N VAL A 86 19.60 -9.37 -22.31
CA VAL A 86 19.86 -10.57 -21.50
C VAL A 86 20.93 -11.46 -22.14
N CYS A 87 20.89 -11.64 -23.47
CA CYS A 87 21.91 -12.41 -24.18
C CYS A 87 23.30 -11.79 -23.99
N ALA A 88 23.42 -10.48 -24.21
CA ALA A 88 24.67 -9.76 -24.03
C ALA A 88 25.19 -9.84 -22.58
N ILE A 89 24.37 -9.53 -21.58
CA ILE A 89 24.82 -9.51 -20.18
C ILE A 89 25.20 -10.90 -19.66
N SER A 90 24.50 -11.95 -20.11
CA SER A 90 24.78 -13.35 -19.70
C SER A 90 26.12 -13.90 -20.21
N SER A 91 26.78 -13.17 -21.12
CA SER A 91 28.07 -13.52 -21.72
C SER A 91 29.21 -12.65 -21.21
N LEU A 92 28.91 -11.68 -20.35
CA LEU A 92 29.91 -10.90 -19.64
C LEU A 92 30.27 -11.62 -18.33
N PRO A 93 31.54 -11.57 -17.88
CA PRO A 93 31.90 -12.08 -16.56
C PRO A 93 31.10 -11.31 -15.49
N PRO A 94 30.84 -11.90 -14.31
CA PRO A 94 30.31 -11.13 -13.20
C PRO A 94 31.25 -9.98 -12.86
N ALA A 95 30.72 -8.78 -12.67
CA ALA A 95 31.54 -7.63 -12.28
C ALA A 95 32.31 -7.94 -11.00
N LYS A 96 33.63 -7.65 -10.99
CA LYS A 96 34.48 -7.80 -9.80
C LYS A 96 33.82 -7.08 -8.62
N GLU A 97 33.81 -7.72 -7.46
CA GLU A 97 33.19 -7.15 -6.26
C GLU A 97 34.05 -6.01 -5.74
N THR A 98 33.60 -4.78 -5.96
CA THR A 98 34.24 -3.59 -5.40
C THR A 98 33.94 -3.49 -3.90
N LYS A 99 34.82 -2.85 -3.14
CA LYS A 99 34.59 -2.57 -1.70
C LYS A 99 33.23 -1.90 -1.50
N ARG A 100 32.91 -0.90 -2.34
CA ARG A 100 31.61 -0.21 -2.35
C ARG A 100 30.43 -1.16 -2.55
N ARG A 101 30.48 -2.03 -3.57
CA ARG A 101 29.42 -3.02 -3.83
C ARG A 101 29.25 -3.96 -2.64
N GLY A 102 30.35 -4.40 -2.02
CA GLY A 102 30.33 -5.23 -0.82
C GLY A 102 29.62 -4.55 0.37
N VAL A 103 29.91 -3.27 0.62
CA VAL A 103 29.25 -2.49 1.67
C VAL A 103 27.76 -2.29 1.36
N LEU A 104 27.41 -1.91 0.12
CA LEU A 104 26.01 -1.73 -0.28
C LEU A 104 25.19 -3.02 -0.17
N LYS A 105 25.76 -4.15 -0.62
CA LYS A 105 25.14 -5.47 -0.43
C LYS A 105 24.98 -5.82 1.04
N LYS A 106 26.00 -5.55 1.86
CA LYS A 106 25.95 -5.82 3.30
C LYS A 106 24.83 -4.99 3.95
N PHE A 107 24.76 -3.69 3.66
CA PHE A 107 23.71 -2.81 4.15
C PHE A 107 22.32 -3.30 3.71
N LEU A 108 22.17 -3.60 2.42
CA LEU A 108 20.86 -3.93 1.86
C LEU A 108 20.40 -5.32 2.28
N PHE A 109 21.23 -6.35 2.16
CA PHE A 109 20.80 -7.75 2.29
C PHE A 109 21.13 -8.39 3.63
N THR A 110 22.00 -7.83 4.47
CA THR A 110 22.30 -8.49 5.75
C THR A 110 21.13 -8.33 6.71
N SER A 111 20.73 -9.42 7.36
CA SER A 111 19.71 -9.46 8.42
C SER A 111 20.13 -8.78 9.74
N GLY A 112 21.33 -8.16 9.77
CA GLY A 112 22.10 -7.83 10.97
C GLY A 112 21.35 -7.08 12.08
N LYS A 113 21.98 -7.00 13.27
CA LYS A 113 21.37 -6.55 14.54
C LYS A 113 20.61 -5.21 14.52
N GLN A 114 20.84 -4.35 13.54
CA GLN A 114 20.04 -3.14 13.31
C GLN A 114 18.85 -3.46 12.40
N ARG A 115 17.75 -3.86 13.02
CA ARG A 115 16.44 -3.85 12.37
C ARG A 115 16.02 -2.38 12.23
N PHE A 116 15.78 -1.92 11.00
CA PHE A 116 15.15 -0.61 10.79
C PHE A 116 13.74 -0.64 11.35
N ALA A 117 13.57 -0.04 12.52
CA ALA A 117 12.30 0.14 13.19
C ALA A 117 11.61 1.40 12.68
N SER A 118 10.34 1.56 13.06
CA SER A 118 9.57 2.80 12.83
C SER A 118 10.32 4.05 13.30
N LYS A 119 11.12 3.95 14.37
CA LYS A 119 11.93 5.05 14.90
C LYS A 119 13.05 5.49 13.95
N ASP A 120 13.65 4.57 13.20
CA ASP A 120 14.72 4.91 12.27
C ASP A 120 14.17 5.68 11.06
N VAL A 121 12.99 5.27 10.58
CA VAL A 121 12.26 6.03 9.55
C VAL A 121 11.86 7.42 10.05
N GLN A 122 11.39 7.53 11.29
CA GLN A 122 11.09 8.82 11.89
C GLN A 122 12.34 9.71 11.99
N SER A 123 13.46 9.14 12.45
CA SER A 123 14.73 9.85 12.64
C SER A 123 15.27 10.42 11.33
N ILE A 124 15.27 9.64 10.24
CA ILE A 124 15.68 10.16 8.92
C ILE A 124 14.72 11.20 8.36
N VAL A 125 13.40 11.02 8.55
CA VAL A 125 12.41 11.96 8.05
C VAL A 125 12.51 13.32 8.76
N LEU A 126 12.64 13.33 10.09
CA LEU A 126 12.77 14.54 10.91
C LEU A 126 14.19 15.11 11.01
N ARG A 127 15.21 14.36 10.55
CA ARG A 127 16.65 14.66 10.79
C ARG A 127 16.98 14.78 12.28
N GLU A 128 16.30 14.00 13.11
CA GLU A 128 16.48 14.02 14.56
C GLU A 128 17.53 13.02 15.02
N GLY A 129 18.39 13.43 15.95
CA GLY A 129 19.39 12.56 16.56
C GLY A 129 20.52 12.17 15.59
N ARG A 130 21.06 10.95 15.74
CA ARG A 130 22.12 10.40 14.89
C ARG A 130 21.55 9.64 13.69
N TRP A 131 20.72 10.33 12.91
CA TRP A 131 20.02 9.74 11.75
C TRP A 131 20.98 9.29 10.63
N GLU A 132 22.20 9.85 10.60
CA GLU A 132 23.26 9.50 9.64
C GLU A 132 23.99 8.20 9.99
N THR A 133 23.96 7.77 11.25
CA THR A 133 24.77 6.62 11.73
C THR A 133 24.56 5.32 10.97
N PRO A 134 23.32 4.95 10.54
CA PRO A 134 23.13 3.77 9.69
C PRO A 134 23.81 3.84 8.32
N PHE A 135 24.21 5.04 7.87
CA PHE A 135 24.78 5.32 6.56
C PHE A 135 26.27 5.71 6.61
N GLU A 136 26.89 5.81 7.80
CA GLU A 136 28.30 6.22 7.98
C GLU A 136 29.26 5.32 7.18
N ASP A 137 28.97 4.02 7.09
CA ASP A 137 29.77 3.06 6.33
C ASP A 137 29.53 3.13 4.80
N LEU A 138 28.51 3.87 4.35
CA LEU A 138 28.13 3.95 2.94
C LEU A 138 28.89 5.07 2.23
N ASP A 139 29.92 4.68 1.48
CA ASP A 139 30.59 5.59 0.56
C ASP A 139 29.77 5.80 -0.72
N PHE A 140 29.15 6.98 -0.82
CA PHE A 140 28.39 7.41 -1.99
C PHE A 140 29.18 8.29 -2.95
N THR A 141 30.47 8.51 -2.73
CA THR A 141 31.28 9.37 -3.60
C THR A 141 31.26 8.89 -5.06
N PRO A 142 31.22 9.79 -6.07
CA PRO A 142 31.27 9.41 -7.47
C PRO A 142 32.60 8.69 -7.78
N ALA A 143 32.52 7.55 -8.47
CA ALA A 143 33.70 6.76 -8.84
C ALA A 143 34.61 7.45 -9.88
N GLU A 144 34.31 8.69 -10.28
CA GLU A 144 35.10 9.46 -11.26
C GLU A 144 36.54 9.70 -10.79
N ASN A 145 36.80 9.64 -9.48
CA ASN A 145 38.15 9.80 -8.92
C ASN A 145 38.98 8.51 -8.86
N GLU A 146 38.41 7.33 -9.11
CA GLU A 146 39.16 6.05 -9.07
C GLU A 146 39.72 5.66 -10.45
N ALA A 147 39.27 6.28 -11.55
CA ALA A 147 39.66 5.91 -12.91
C ALA A 147 40.84 6.71 -13.51
N GLU A 148 41.48 7.60 -12.74
CA GLU A 148 42.62 8.40 -13.21
C GLU A 148 44.01 7.82 -12.86
N HIS A 149 44.07 6.63 -12.25
CA HIS A 149 45.33 5.96 -11.91
C HIS A 149 45.32 4.47 -12.26
N ASP A 150 45.55 4.16 -13.54
CA ASP A 150 46.43 3.07 -13.99
C ASP A 150 46.51 3.09 -15.53
N ASP A 151 47.54 3.77 -16.03
CA ASP A 151 47.89 3.79 -17.44
C ASP A 151 48.52 2.43 -17.83
N GLU A 152 47.94 1.78 -18.85
CA GLU A 152 48.51 0.75 -19.74
C GLU A 152 47.99 -0.70 -19.69
N THR A 153 47.17 -1.16 -18.73
CA THR A 153 46.69 -2.58 -18.73
C THR A 153 45.20 -2.87 -18.95
N ASP A 154 44.26 -1.92 -18.97
CA ASP A 154 42.83 -2.26 -18.79
C ASP A 154 41.83 -1.79 -19.87
N ASP A 155 42.24 -1.69 -21.14
CA ASP A 155 41.33 -1.25 -22.21
C ASP A 155 40.16 -2.25 -22.46
N GLU A 156 40.35 -3.54 -22.18
CA GLU A 156 39.28 -4.56 -22.26
C GLU A 156 38.41 -4.62 -21.00
N GLU A 157 38.99 -4.61 -19.79
CA GLU A 157 38.20 -4.61 -18.54
C GLU A 157 37.35 -3.34 -18.42
N ALA A 158 37.90 -2.18 -18.79
CA ALA A 158 37.15 -0.93 -18.84
C ALA A 158 36.00 -0.97 -19.87
N GLN A 159 36.20 -1.66 -21.00
CA GLN A 159 35.13 -1.88 -21.99
C GLN A 159 34.04 -2.80 -21.46
N ILE A 160 34.41 -3.89 -20.79
CA ILE A 160 33.47 -4.81 -20.14
C ILE A 160 32.67 -4.08 -19.07
N LEU A 161 33.32 -3.31 -18.20
CA LEU A 161 32.66 -2.56 -17.13
C LEU A 161 31.68 -1.51 -17.67
N ARG A 162 32.07 -0.76 -18.71
CA ARG A 162 31.16 0.19 -19.39
C ARG A 162 29.98 -0.52 -20.04
N ALA A 163 30.21 -1.66 -20.69
CA ALA A 163 29.14 -2.47 -21.27
C ALA A 163 28.18 -2.99 -20.19
N GLN A 164 28.69 -3.48 -19.06
CA GLN A 164 27.89 -3.92 -17.92
C GLN A 164 27.04 -2.78 -17.36
N LYS A 165 27.64 -1.60 -17.09
CA LYS A 165 26.91 -0.43 -16.59
C LYS A 165 25.77 -0.04 -17.54
N GLY A 166 26.06 0.04 -18.84
CA GLY A 166 25.07 0.33 -19.86
C GLY A 166 23.95 -0.72 -19.93
N LEU A 167 24.30 -2.01 -19.97
CA LEU A 167 23.33 -3.10 -20.01
C LEU A 167 22.42 -3.11 -18.78
N CYS A 168 22.98 -2.89 -17.59
CA CYS A 168 22.20 -2.79 -16.35
C CYS A 168 21.23 -1.61 -16.41
N LYS A 169 21.68 -0.44 -16.89
CA LYS A 169 20.83 0.74 -17.10
C LYS A 169 19.68 0.45 -18.07
N ASP A 170 19.98 -0.15 -19.23
CA ASP A 170 18.97 -0.43 -20.25
C ASP A 170 17.99 -1.55 -19.81
N LEU A 171 18.46 -2.54 -19.04
CA LEU A 171 17.61 -3.57 -18.42
C LEU A 171 16.74 -3.02 -17.28
N ALA A 172 17.24 -2.01 -16.56
CA ALA A 172 16.52 -1.31 -15.51
C ALA A 172 15.47 -0.32 -16.06
N ALA A 173 15.60 0.10 -17.32
CA ALA A 173 14.73 1.08 -17.94
C ALA A 173 13.29 0.56 -18.18
N GLY A 174 12.37 1.49 -18.35
CA GLY A 174 10.95 1.21 -18.62
C GLY A 174 10.09 1.12 -17.34
N PRO A 175 8.77 0.89 -17.48
CA PRO A 175 7.85 0.82 -16.36
C PRO A 175 8.06 -0.44 -15.51
N LEU A 176 7.48 -0.46 -14.30
CA LEU A 176 7.48 -1.67 -13.48
C LEU A 176 6.73 -2.81 -14.18
N PRO A 177 7.21 -4.06 -14.10
CA PRO A 177 6.49 -5.22 -14.62
C PRO A 177 5.09 -5.34 -13.99
N SER A 178 4.06 -5.10 -14.79
CA SER A 178 2.66 -5.29 -14.38
C SER A 178 2.13 -6.65 -14.85
N LEU A 179 1.16 -7.19 -14.12
CA LEU A 179 0.31 -8.27 -14.62
C LEU A 179 -0.50 -7.73 -15.79
N SER A 180 0.05 -7.81 -17.00
CA SER A 180 -0.74 -7.58 -18.20
C SER A 180 -1.86 -8.61 -18.20
N ARG A 181 -3.13 -8.16 -18.19
CA ARG A 181 -4.27 -9.02 -18.53
C ARG A 181 -4.02 -9.47 -19.97
N ALA A 182 -3.44 -10.66 -20.13
CA ALA A 182 -3.28 -11.29 -21.43
C ALA A 182 -4.67 -11.27 -22.10
N GLY A 183 -4.77 -10.58 -23.23
CA GLY A 183 -6.02 -10.44 -23.95
C GLY A 183 -6.63 -11.82 -24.23
N ASP A 184 -7.90 -11.99 -23.88
CA ASP A 184 -8.85 -12.98 -24.41
C ASP A 184 -8.42 -14.45 -24.61
N GLN A 185 -7.33 -14.92 -23.98
CA GLN A 185 -7.02 -16.35 -23.99
C GLN A 185 -7.70 -17.07 -22.81
N LYS A 186 -8.81 -17.73 -23.15
CA LYS A 186 -9.72 -18.56 -22.34
C LYS A 186 -9.09 -19.78 -21.62
N SER A 187 -7.81 -19.77 -21.27
CA SER A 187 -7.19 -20.89 -20.56
C SER A 187 -7.12 -20.58 -19.06
N GLU A 188 -8.01 -21.19 -18.26
CA GLU A 188 -8.07 -21.13 -16.78
C GLU A 188 -6.80 -21.63 -16.07
N THR A 189 -5.75 -22.00 -16.79
CA THR A 189 -4.57 -22.69 -16.29
C THR A 189 -3.32 -21.83 -16.03
N ASP A 190 -3.30 -20.51 -16.28
CA ASP A 190 -2.03 -19.73 -16.23
C ASP A 190 -1.95 -18.62 -15.14
N GLU A 191 -2.81 -18.56 -14.11
CA GLU A 191 -2.69 -17.51 -13.07
C GLU A 191 -1.46 -17.65 -12.18
N ARG A 192 -1.16 -18.85 -11.66
CA ARG A 192 0.01 -19.09 -10.80
C ARG A 192 1.32 -18.84 -11.53
N SER A 193 1.39 -19.30 -12.78
CA SER A 193 2.49 -19.09 -13.70
C SER A 193 2.62 -17.63 -14.14
N SER A 194 1.52 -16.90 -14.36
CA SER A 194 1.54 -15.46 -14.61
C SER A 194 2.13 -14.70 -13.42
N THR A 195 1.71 -15.01 -12.19
CA THR A 195 2.32 -14.47 -10.96
C THR A 195 3.80 -14.82 -10.86
N ARG A 196 4.17 -16.08 -11.12
CA ARG A 196 5.57 -16.52 -11.12
C ARG A 196 6.41 -15.75 -12.15
N ARG A 197 5.87 -15.49 -13.34
CA ARG A 197 6.53 -14.68 -14.38
C ARG A 197 6.71 -13.24 -13.91
N GLN A 198 5.69 -12.65 -13.27
CA GLN A 198 5.77 -11.30 -12.73
C GLN A 198 6.80 -11.20 -11.59
N GLU A 199 6.78 -12.13 -10.62
CA GLU A 199 7.77 -12.17 -9.53
C GLU A 199 9.20 -12.24 -10.07
N LYS A 200 9.45 -13.08 -11.08
CA LYS A 200 10.75 -13.18 -11.74
C LYS A 200 11.12 -11.92 -12.52
N ALA A 201 10.16 -11.27 -13.17
CA ALA A 201 10.41 -10.02 -13.90
C ALA A 201 10.79 -8.89 -12.93
N LEU A 202 10.08 -8.77 -11.80
CA LEU A 202 10.38 -7.81 -10.74
C LEU A 202 11.76 -8.06 -10.12
N ALA A 203 12.09 -9.32 -9.81
CA ALA A 203 13.41 -9.69 -9.30
C ALA A 203 14.55 -9.32 -10.27
N ARG A 204 14.39 -9.64 -11.57
CA ARG A 204 15.37 -9.29 -12.60
C ARG A 204 15.55 -7.78 -12.76
N LYS A 205 14.46 -7.02 -12.74
CA LYS A 205 14.53 -5.56 -12.83
C LYS A 205 15.21 -4.96 -11.61
N PHE A 206 14.88 -5.43 -10.41
CA PHE A 206 15.57 -5.03 -9.19
C PHE A 206 17.06 -5.34 -9.25
N GLN A 207 17.45 -6.54 -9.70
CA GLN A 207 18.85 -6.92 -9.81
C GLN A 207 19.61 -6.02 -10.80
N ALA A 208 19.01 -5.70 -11.95
CA ALA A 208 19.59 -4.78 -12.93
C ALA A 208 19.75 -3.35 -12.34
N LEU A 209 18.75 -2.85 -11.60
CA LEU A 209 18.83 -1.58 -10.90
C LEU A 209 19.94 -1.58 -9.84
N PHE A 210 19.97 -2.61 -8.99
CA PHE A 210 20.93 -2.71 -7.91
C PHE A 210 22.36 -2.86 -8.44
N ASP A 211 22.57 -3.63 -9.49
CA ASP A 211 23.87 -3.73 -10.15
C ASP A 211 24.28 -2.39 -10.79
N HIS A 212 23.35 -1.68 -11.46
CA HIS A 212 23.63 -0.34 -11.99
C HIS A 212 24.04 0.66 -10.90
N LEU A 213 23.33 0.67 -9.77
CA LEU A 213 23.67 1.49 -8.59
C LEU A 213 25.06 1.12 -8.05
N CYS A 214 25.36 -0.17 -7.92
CA CYS A 214 26.65 -0.65 -7.41
C CYS A 214 27.83 -0.38 -8.37
N LEU A 215 27.59 -0.31 -9.68
CA LEU A 215 28.60 -0.10 -10.72
C LEU A 215 28.93 1.37 -10.99
N GLY A 216 28.43 2.30 -10.16
CA GLY A 216 28.86 3.69 -10.17
C GLY A 216 27.75 4.73 -10.25
N GLU A 217 26.49 4.37 -9.98
CA GLU A 217 25.39 5.33 -9.78
C GLU A 217 24.78 5.24 -8.38
N GLY A 218 25.56 4.84 -7.36
CA GLY A 218 25.06 4.70 -5.99
C GLY A 218 24.51 6.00 -5.39
N TYR A 219 24.85 7.16 -5.95
CA TYR A 219 24.35 8.49 -5.58
C TYR A 219 23.02 8.87 -6.26
N ASN A 220 22.42 8.00 -7.06
CA ASN A 220 21.19 8.26 -7.81
C ASN A 220 19.94 7.94 -6.96
N PRO A 221 19.27 8.94 -6.33
CA PRO A 221 18.10 8.70 -5.50
C PRO A 221 16.92 8.08 -6.27
N GLN A 222 16.73 8.42 -7.55
CA GLN A 222 15.68 7.84 -8.39
C GLN A 222 15.87 6.33 -8.57
N GLY A 223 17.11 5.89 -8.78
CA GLY A 223 17.43 4.47 -8.94
C GLY A 223 17.09 3.68 -7.66
N TRP A 224 17.38 4.23 -6.49
CA TRP A 224 17.01 3.64 -5.20
C TRP A 224 15.50 3.61 -4.97
N LEU A 225 14.79 4.67 -5.33
CA LEU A 225 13.33 4.71 -5.31
C LEU A 225 12.74 3.60 -6.19
N THR A 226 13.16 3.48 -7.45
CA THR A 226 12.65 2.45 -8.36
C THR A 226 13.01 1.03 -7.89
N ALA A 227 14.17 0.84 -7.27
CA ALA A 227 14.55 -0.45 -6.68
C ALA A 227 13.60 -0.83 -5.53
N GLY A 228 13.30 0.12 -4.64
CA GLY A 228 12.32 -0.07 -3.56
C GLY A 228 10.92 -0.40 -4.10
N GLN A 229 10.46 0.30 -5.15
CA GLN A 229 9.17 0.03 -5.79
C GLN A 229 9.08 -1.40 -6.37
N CYS A 230 10.17 -1.93 -6.96
CA CYS A 230 10.20 -3.33 -7.44
C CYS A 230 9.95 -4.33 -6.30
N LEU A 231 10.54 -4.08 -5.14
CA LEU A 231 10.40 -4.92 -3.95
C LEU A 231 8.99 -4.83 -3.35
N VAL A 232 8.42 -3.62 -3.28
CA VAL A 232 7.03 -3.40 -2.82
C VAL A 232 6.05 -4.12 -3.74
N ALA A 233 6.19 -3.94 -5.05
CA ALA A 233 5.32 -4.61 -6.03
C ALA A 233 5.38 -6.14 -5.89
N LYS A 234 6.58 -6.71 -5.69
CA LYS A 234 6.73 -8.15 -5.47
C LYS A 234 6.08 -8.58 -4.14
N ALA A 235 6.29 -7.80 -3.08
CA ALA A 235 5.70 -8.08 -1.77
C ALA A 235 4.17 -8.05 -1.81
N ASP A 236 3.57 -7.08 -2.50
CA ASP A 236 2.12 -6.95 -2.58
C ASP A 236 1.48 -8.05 -3.42
N VAL A 237 2.13 -8.50 -4.50
CA VAL A 237 1.71 -9.69 -5.27
C VAL A 237 1.67 -10.95 -4.40
N ILE A 238 2.65 -11.12 -3.50
CA ILE A 238 2.67 -12.24 -2.55
C ILE A 238 1.59 -12.04 -1.47
N ALA A 239 1.51 -10.84 -0.89
CA ALA A 239 0.59 -10.50 0.19
C ALA A 239 -0.88 -10.65 -0.21
N ASP A 240 -1.24 -10.31 -1.45
CA ASP A 240 -2.58 -10.48 -1.99
C ASP A 240 -2.99 -11.96 -2.10
N ARG A 241 -2.03 -12.88 -2.20
CA ARG A 241 -2.28 -14.32 -2.31
C ARG A 241 -2.11 -15.09 -1.00
N CYS A 242 -1.40 -14.55 -0.03
CA CYS A 242 -1.30 -15.17 1.31
C CYS A 242 -2.66 -15.25 2.02
N GLY A 243 -3.65 -14.47 1.56
CA GLY A 243 -4.92 -14.29 2.24
C GLY A 243 -4.73 -13.61 3.59
N LEU A 244 -5.84 -13.32 4.28
CA LEU A 244 -5.76 -12.98 5.70
C LEU A 244 -5.77 -14.29 6.48
N SER A 245 -4.73 -14.56 7.27
CA SER A 245 -4.60 -15.79 8.09
C SER A 245 -5.78 -16.07 9.05
N GLN A 246 -6.69 -15.10 9.25
CA GLN A 246 -7.90 -15.25 10.08
C GLN A 246 -9.22 -15.06 9.30
N GLY A 247 -9.15 -15.10 7.96
CA GLY A 247 -10.25 -14.67 7.11
C GLY A 247 -10.51 -13.16 7.22
N PHE A 248 -11.47 -12.65 6.44
CA PHE A 248 -11.92 -11.27 6.61
C PHE A 248 -12.65 -11.16 7.94
N VAL A 249 -12.00 -10.50 8.90
CA VAL A 249 -12.56 -10.24 10.23
C VAL A 249 -14.02 -9.80 10.07
N ARG A 250 -14.93 -10.66 10.55
CA ARG A 250 -16.37 -10.36 10.61
C ARG A 250 -16.50 -9.11 11.46
N GLY A 251 -16.80 -7.98 10.82
CA GLY A 251 -16.85 -6.70 11.51
C GLY A 251 -17.90 -6.73 12.62
N GLY A 252 -17.47 -6.92 13.87
CA GLY A 252 -18.34 -7.07 15.06
C GLY A 252 -19.10 -5.80 15.47
N PHE A 253 -19.34 -4.88 14.55
CA PHE A 253 -19.97 -3.58 14.80
C PHE A 253 -21.00 -3.19 13.74
N PHE A 254 -21.34 -4.07 12.78
CA PHE A 254 -22.39 -3.74 11.83
C PHE A 254 -23.76 -3.71 12.52
N SER A 255 -24.12 -4.78 13.22
CA SER A 255 -25.30 -4.83 14.08
C SER A 255 -24.99 -4.36 15.50
N VAL A 256 -26.07 -4.13 16.25
CA VAL A 256 -26.04 -3.88 17.68
C VAL A 256 -25.68 -5.19 18.41
N PRO A 257 -24.59 -5.22 19.20
CA PRO A 257 -24.17 -6.44 19.88
C PRO A 257 -25.18 -6.85 20.95
N SER A 258 -25.36 -8.16 21.11
CA SER A 258 -26.33 -8.76 22.05
C SER A 258 -25.92 -8.64 23.53
N LYS A 259 -24.65 -8.34 23.81
CA LYS A 259 -24.13 -7.95 25.12
C LYS A 259 -23.34 -6.66 24.92
N ARG A 260 -23.39 -5.74 25.89
CA ARG A 260 -22.39 -4.65 25.93
C ARG A 260 -21.03 -5.33 25.89
N ILE A 261 -20.22 -4.97 24.89
CA ILE A 261 -18.78 -5.19 25.01
C ILE A 261 -18.42 -4.27 26.16
N ILE A 262 -18.30 -4.85 27.37
CA ILE A 262 -17.81 -4.14 28.54
C ILE A 262 -16.53 -3.48 28.06
N ALA A 263 -16.49 -2.15 28.11
CA ALA A 263 -15.29 -1.44 27.75
C ALA A 263 -14.16 -2.07 28.57
N ASP A 264 -13.07 -2.50 27.91
CA ASP A 264 -11.83 -2.74 28.63
C ASP A 264 -11.65 -1.54 29.57
N ASN A 265 -11.38 -1.79 30.86
CA ASN A 265 -11.21 -0.77 31.90
C ASN A 265 -10.66 0.51 31.28
N LEU A 266 -11.41 1.62 31.34
CA LEU A 266 -10.90 2.90 30.86
C LEU A 266 -9.63 3.23 31.64
N LEU A 267 -8.53 3.46 30.93
CA LEU A 267 -7.21 3.68 31.53
C LEU A 267 -6.77 5.12 31.30
N LYS A 268 -6.01 5.67 32.23
CA LYS A 268 -5.30 6.93 31.97
C LYS A 268 -4.40 6.76 30.75
N LEU A 269 -4.14 7.83 30.01
CA LEU A 269 -3.39 7.75 28.75
C LEU A 269 -2.10 6.94 28.90
N ALA A 270 -1.23 7.31 29.85
CA ALA A 270 0.04 6.62 30.10
C ALA A 270 -0.13 5.11 30.38
N GLU A 271 -1.10 4.73 31.23
CA GLU A 271 -1.40 3.33 31.56
C GLU A 271 -1.94 2.57 30.34
N LEU A 272 -2.75 3.23 29.50
CA LEU A 272 -3.25 2.65 28.25
C LEU A 272 -2.09 2.38 27.29
N GLU A 273 -1.17 3.33 27.11
CA GLU A 273 -0.02 3.17 26.22
C GLU A 273 0.90 2.05 26.69
N GLU A 274 1.21 2.02 27.99
CA GLU A 274 2.02 0.98 28.62
C GLU A 274 1.37 -0.41 28.47
N ARG A 275 0.06 -0.53 28.72
CA ARG A 275 -0.67 -1.79 28.52
C ARG A 275 -0.63 -2.26 27.08
N GLN A 276 -0.78 -1.35 26.13
CA GLN A 276 -0.73 -1.67 24.70
C GLN A 276 0.68 -2.11 24.28
N GLU A 277 1.72 -1.48 24.82
CA GLU A 277 3.11 -1.87 24.61
C GLU A 277 3.43 -3.23 25.22
N MET A 278 2.97 -3.50 26.45
CA MET A 278 3.09 -4.82 27.08
C MET A 278 2.38 -5.91 26.26
N GLU A 279 1.18 -5.63 25.72
CA GLU A 279 0.47 -6.57 24.86
C GLU A 279 1.26 -6.88 23.59
N PHE A 280 1.85 -5.85 22.97
CA PHE A 280 2.72 -5.99 21.82
C PHE A 280 3.95 -6.85 22.15
N ASN A 281 4.69 -6.50 23.19
CA ASN A 281 5.89 -7.23 23.61
C ASN A 281 5.57 -8.71 23.90
N ARG A 282 4.45 -8.99 24.57
CA ARG A 282 4.00 -10.37 24.82
C ARG A 282 3.69 -11.13 23.54
N LYS A 283 3.03 -10.48 22.56
CA LYS A 283 2.72 -11.09 21.26
C LYS A 283 3.95 -11.24 20.36
N ALA A 284 4.93 -10.36 20.49
CA ALA A 284 6.17 -10.42 19.74
C ALA A 284 7.09 -11.57 20.19
N VAL A 285 6.86 -12.17 21.38
CA VAL A 285 7.59 -13.35 21.82
C VAL A 285 7.33 -14.52 20.86
N GLY A 286 8.39 -15.03 20.24
CA GLY A 286 8.30 -16.13 19.26
C GLY A 286 7.89 -15.68 17.85
N TRP A 287 7.71 -14.38 17.61
CA TRP A 287 7.51 -13.84 16.27
C TRP A 287 8.85 -13.51 15.60
N THR A 288 8.98 -13.97 14.37
CA THR A 288 10.19 -13.79 13.56
C THR A 288 9.82 -13.12 12.24
N PRO A 289 10.38 -11.93 11.92
CA PRO A 289 10.03 -11.22 10.68
C PRO A 289 10.48 -11.99 9.44
N TYR A 290 11.67 -12.59 9.49
CA TYR A 290 12.27 -13.36 8.41
C TYR A 290 13.39 -14.24 8.96
N VAL A 291 13.83 -15.23 8.17
CA VAL A 291 14.80 -16.26 8.57
C VAL A 291 16.05 -16.15 7.71
N GLY A 292 17.23 -16.32 8.32
CA GLY A 292 18.52 -16.33 7.64
C GLY A 292 19.20 -14.97 7.61
N ASN A 293 20.48 -14.99 7.20
CA ASN A 293 21.33 -13.80 7.24
C ASN A 293 21.40 -12.97 5.97
N ASP A 294 21.04 -13.58 4.86
CA ASP A 294 21.07 -12.98 3.54
C ASP A 294 19.65 -12.87 3.02
N LEU A 295 19.15 -11.65 2.92
CA LEU A 295 17.80 -11.38 2.43
C LEU A 295 17.71 -11.39 0.89
N SER A 296 18.84 -11.48 0.16
CA SER A 296 18.83 -11.53 -1.31
C SER A 296 18.09 -12.76 -1.85
N VAL A 297 18.12 -13.87 -1.10
CA VAL A 297 17.42 -15.12 -1.45
C VAL A 297 15.90 -14.93 -1.62
N PHE A 298 15.29 -13.99 -0.87
CA PHE A 298 13.85 -13.67 -0.97
C PHE A 298 13.53 -12.80 -2.20
N VAL A 299 14.53 -12.08 -2.72
CA VAL A 299 14.41 -11.34 -3.97
C VAL A 299 14.49 -12.29 -5.17
N ASP A 300 15.41 -13.24 -5.14
CA ASP A 300 15.66 -14.12 -6.29
C ASP A 300 14.65 -15.27 -6.39
N SER A 301 14.20 -15.79 -5.25
CA SER A 301 13.28 -16.92 -5.22
C SER A 301 11.84 -16.50 -5.52
N PRO A 302 11.11 -17.24 -6.38
CA PRO A 302 9.67 -17.05 -6.52
C PRO A 302 8.94 -17.76 -5.37
N TRP A 303 8.02 -17.05 -4.71
CA TRP A 303 7.19 -17.59 -3.64
C TRP A 303 6.04 -18.47 -4.17
N SER A 304 5.51 -18.17 -5.35
CA SER A 304 4.36 -18.87 -5.95
C SER A 304 4.60 -20.34 -6.37
N SER A 305 5.78 -20.91 -6.11
CA SER A 305 6.16 -22.26 -6.52
C SER A 305 6.66 -23.09 -5.34
N LEU A 306 5.99 -24.23 -5.08
CA LEU A 306 6.39 -25.17 -4.04
C LEU A 306 7.84 -25.66 -4.21
N GLU A 307 8.25 -25.94 -5.45
CA GLU A 307 9.63 -26.35 -5.76
C GLU A 307 10.64 -25.25 -5.41
N ALA A 308 10.30 -23.99 -5.68
CA ALA A 308 11.16 -22.86 -5.34
C ALA A 308 11.26 -22.67 -3.82
N LEU A 309 10.16 -22.80 -3.08
CA LEU A 309 10.19 -22.75 -1.60
C LEU A 309 11.02 -23.90 -1.00
N LYS A 310 10.94 -25.10 -1.59
CA LYS A 310 11.81 -26.24 -1.20
C LYS A 310 13.29 -25.97 -1.51
N SER A 311 13.61 -25.31 -2.62
CA SER A 311 14.99 -24.90 -2.95
C SER A 311 15.49 -23.86 -1.96
N LEU A 312 14.70 -22.81 -1.72
CA LEU A 312 15.00 -21.73 -0.80
C LEU A 312 15.35 -22.23 0.60
N THR A 313 14.61 -23.21 1.11
CA THR A 313 14.87 -23.81 2.43
C THR A 313 16.30 -24.37 2.53
N LYS A 314 16.88 -24.84 1.42
CA LYS A 314 18.26 -25.35 1.38
C LYS A 314 19.30 -24.25 1.20
N GLU A 315 18.91 -23.12 0.62
CA GLU A 315 19.79 -21.98 0.34
C GLU A 315 19.94 -21.06 1.57
N ILE A 316 18.93 -21.01 2.43
CA ILE A 316 18.96 -20.21 3.66
C ILE A 316 20.07 -20.72 4.58
N ARG A 317 21.06 -19.85 4.81
CA ARG A 317 22.14 -20.07 5.77
C ARG A 317 21.76 -19.47 7.11
N ILE A 318 21.79 -20.29 8.16
CA ILE A 318 21.53 -19.89 9.54
C ILE A 318 22.84 -20.00 10.32
N ASP A 319 23.26 -18.92 10.96
CA ASP A 319 24.49 -18.91 11.78
C ASP A 319 24.42 -19.92 12.92
N GLU A 320 25.58 -20.46 13.30
CA GLU A 320 25.76 -21.45 14.37
C GLU A 320 25.13 -21.05 15.73
N GLY A 321 24.86 -19.76 15.96
CA GLY A 321 24.21 -19.26 17.19
C GLY A 321 22.77 -18.74 17.07
N ASN A 322 22.11 -18.80 15.91
CA ASN A 322 20.73 -18.30 15.76
C ASN A 322 19.69 -19.42 15.92
N ASP A 323 19.45 -19.82 17.17
CA ASP A 323 18.53 -20.92 17.50
C ASP A 323 17.06 -20.59 17.20
N VAL A 324 16.67 -19.31 17.19
CA VAL A 324 15.31 -18.87 16.86
C VAL A 324 15.00 -19.18 15.40
N ASP A 325 15.88 -18.78 14.48
CA ASP A 325 15.73 -19.04 13.05
C ASP A 325 15.68 -20.54 12.75
N ARG A 326 16.49 -21.35 13.45
CA ARG A 326 16.44 -22.82 13.32
C ARG A 326 15.10 -23.39 13.76
N GLN A 327 14.59 -22.93 14.90
CA GLN A 327 13.31 -23.38 15.43
C GLN A 327 12.20 -23.06 14.43
N VAL A 328 12.13 -21.81 13.96
CA VAL A 328 11.13 -21.37 12.97
C VAL A 328 11.22 -22.19 11.69
N LEU A 329 12.44 -22.41 11.16
CA LEU A 329 12.61 -23.23 9.96
C LEU A 329 12.17 -24.69 10.19
N GLY A 330 12.44 -25.23 11.37
CA GLY A 330 11.99 -26.55 11.79
C GLY A 330 10.46 -26.68 11.82
N GLU A 331 9.77 -25.70 12.42
CA GLU A 331 8.30 -25.64 12.46
C GLU A 331 7.69 -25.55 11.06
N ILE A 332 8.25 -24.72 10.18
CA ILE A 332 7.80 -24.60 8.78
C ILE A 332 8.04 -25.91 8.02
N LEU A 333 9.18 -26.56 8.20
CA LEU A 333 9.47 -27.85 7.55
C LEU A 333 8.57 -28.98 8.05
N GLU A 334 8.12 -28.92 9.30
CA GLU A 334 7.18 -29.89 9.83
C GLU A 334 5.80 -29.77 9.18
N MET A 335 5.33 -28.55 8.87
CA MET A 335 4.09 -28.34 8.09
C MET A 335 4.17 -29.02 6.72
N LEU A 336 5.36 -28.97 6.07
CA LEU A 336 5.58 -29.67 4.80
C LEU A 336 5.57 -31.20 4.97
N ARG A 337 6.06 -31.72 6.09
CA ARG A 337 6.03 -33.17 6.40
C ARG A 337 4.64 -33.67 6.72
N MET A 338 3.80 -32.83 7.30
CA MET A 338 2.40 -33.11 7.62
C MET A 338 1.45 -32.90 6.43
N ASP A 339 1.98 -32.65 5.22
CA ASP A 339 1.21 -32.34 4.01
C ASP A 339 0.30 -31.10 4.14
N GLU A 340 0.60 -30.18 5.07
CA GLU A 340 -0.12 -28.93 5.27
C GLU A 340 0.37 -27.82 4.30
N PHE A 341 0.24 -28.06 2.99
CA PHE A 341 0.83 -27.20 1.97
C PHE A 341 0.36 -25.74 1.99
N VAL A 342 -0.90 -25.49 2.37
CA VAL A 342 -1.46 -24.13 2.46
C VAL A 342 -0.81 -23.37 3.61
N THR A 343 -0.76 -23.98 4.80
CA THR A 343 -0.12 -23.41 5.99
C THR A 343 1.37 -23.18 5.74
N PHE A 344 2.06 -24.14 5.12
CA PHE A 344 3.45 -24.02 4.70
C PHE A 344 3.67 -22.81 3.76
N GLN A 345 2.84 -22.67 2.73
CA GLN A 345 2.95 -21.56 1.78
C GLN A 345 2.64 -20.21 2.45
N GLN A 346 1.65 -20.15 3.35
CA GLN A 346 1.30 -18.95 4.12
C GLN A 346 2.42 -18.54 5.08
N ALA A 347 3.07 -19.49 5.76
CA ALA A 347 4.21 -19.24 6.63
C ALA A 347 5.36 -18.57 5.88
N TRP A 348 5.74 -19.13 4.72
CA TRP A 348 6.72 -18.49 3.84
C TRP A 348 6.23 -17.15 3.31
N GLY A 349 4.95 -17.03 3.00
CA GLY A 349 4.35 -15.78 2.54
C GLY A 349 4.53 -14.64 3.53
N GLY A 350 4.28 -14.90 4.82
CA GLY A 350 4.59 -14.00 5.91
C GLY A 350 6.03 -13.51 5.89
N ILE A 351 6.98 -14.45 5.86
CA ILE A 351 8.42 -14.18 5.85
C ILE A 351 8.86 -13.38 4.62
N PHE A 352 8.40 -13.77 3.42
CA PHE A 352 8.73 -13.09 2.16
C PHE A 352 8.27 -11.64 2.16
N VAL A 353 7.02 -11.39 2.57
CA VAL A 353 6.46 -10.03 2.55
C VAL A 353 7.25 -9.12 3.49
N GLU A 354 7.57 -9.58 4.71
CA GLU A 354 8.31 -8.75 5.65
C GLU A 354 9.78 -8.54 5.24
N ALA A 355 10.44 -9.57 4.70
CA ALA A 355 11.79 -9.44 4.13
C ALA A 355 11.83 -8.42 2.99
N LEU A 356 10.96 -8.57 1.99
CA LEU A 356 10.90 -7.66 0.83
C LEU A 356 10.55 -6.23 1.22
N ARG A 357 9.61 -6.04 2.16
CA ARG A 357 9.29 -4.70 2.67
C ARG A 357 10.44 -4.08 3.48
N THR A 358 11.19 -4.89 4.23
CA THR A 358 12.39 -4.43 4.95
C THR A 358 13.45 -3.93 3.96
N LEU A 359 13.69 -4.69 2.89
CA LEU A 359 14.57 -4.28 1.80
C LEU A 359 14.09 -2.99 1.12
N ALA A 360 12.79 -2.86 0.87
CA ALA A 360 12.21 -1.66 0.27
C ALA A 360 12.40 -0.42 1.15
N VAL A 361 12.17 -0.53 2.47
CA VAL A 361 12.44 0.56 3.43
C VAL A 361 13.91 0.99 3.33
N ARG A 362 14.85 0.04 3.30
CA ARG A 362 16.29 0.35 3.17
C ARG A 362 16.58 1.12 1.88
N CYS A 363 16.01 0.73 0.75
CA CYS A 363 16.16 1.47 -0.50
C CYS A 363 15.61 2.90 -0.41
N PHE A 364 14.40 3.08 0.12
CA PHE A 364 13.80 4.42 0.26
C PHE A 364 14.56 5.29 1.26
N MET A 365 15.07 4.71 2.35
CA MET A 365 15.91 5.43 3.31
C MET A 365 17.22 5.90 2.68
N VAL A 366 17.86 5.10 1.84
CA VAL A 366 19.04 5.54 1.08
C VAL A 366 18.68 6.68 0.11
N ALA A 367 17.56 6.57 -0.62
CA ALA A 367 17.10 7.64 -1.50
C ALA A 367 16.88 8.95 -0.72
N GLN A 368 16.22 8.88 0.44
CA GLN A 368 15.95 10.02 1.31
C GLN A 368 17.24 10.63 1.86
N TYR A 369 18.18 9.81 2.32
CA TYR A 369 19.49 10.24 2.80
C TYR A 369 20.26 11.01 1.71
N LEU A 370 20.28 10.50 0.48
CA LEU A 370 20.94 11.15 -0.65
C LEU A 370 20.30 12.50 -1.00
N LEU A 371 18.98 12.61 -0.95
CA LEU A 371 18.27 13.86 -1.22
C LEU A 371 18.54 14.91 -0.14
N GLN A 372 18.57 14.51 1.13
CA GLN A 372 18.86 15.40 2.26
C GLN A 372 20.32 15.88 2.23
N THR A 373 21.28 15.02 1.93
CA THR A 373 22.70 15.40 1.81
C THR A 373 22.99 16.24 0.56
N ASN A 374 22.20 16.10 -0.52
CA ASN A 374 22.30 16.95 -1.70
C ASN A 374 21.63 18.32 -1.51
N GLN A 375 20.64 18.44 -0.61
CA GLN A 375 20.01 19.71 -0.25
C GLN A 375 21.01 20.71 0.36
N GLU A 376 21.91 20.23 1.20
CA GLU A 376 23.00 21.05 1.76
C GLU A 376 23.91 21.64 0.66
N LYS A 377 23.94 21.00 -0.52
CA LYS A 377 24.72 21.41 -1.69
C LYS A 377 23.94 22.29 -2.69
N LYS A 378 22.72 22.76 -2.33
CA LYS A 378 21.84 23.65 -3.13
C LYS A 378 21.30 23.07 -4.46
N ASN A 379 21.34 21.74 -4.65
CA ASN A 379 20.77 21.06 -5.81
C ASN A 379 19.67 20.07 -5.37
N SER A 380 18.58 20.58 -4.81
CA SER A 380 17.53 19.72 -4.25
C SER A 380 16.37 19.49 -5.21
N ASP A 381 16.12 18.22 -5.49
CA ASP A 381 14.92 17.77 -6.18
C ASP A 381 13.82 17.50 -5.13
N ASN A 382 13.13 18.55 -4.71
CA ASN A 382 12.08 18.44 -3.68
C ASN A 382 10.87 17.66 -4.19
N ALA A 383 10.63 17.62 -5.50
CA ALA A 383 9.59 16.78 -6.10
C ALA A 383 9.92 15.30 -5.89
N LEU A 384 11.16 14.89 -6.17
CA LEU A 384 11.62 13.54 -5.89
C LEU A 384 11.62 13.23 -4.38
N GLN A 385 11.96 14.20 -3.53
CA GLN A 385 11.87 14.01 -2.08
C GLN A 385 10.42 13.75 -1.64
N SER A 386 9.46 14.51 -2.15
CA SER A 386 8.04 14.27 -1.89
C SER A 386 7.63 12.86 -2.32
N GLU A 387 8.06 12.41 -3.50
CA GLU A 387 7.76 11.05 -3.99
C GLU A 387 8.36 9.97 -3.08
N VAL A 388 9.62 10.11 -2.66
CA VAL A 388 10.26 9.15 -1.73
C VAL A 388 9.51 9.10 -0.39
N LEU A 389 9.12 10.25 0.16
CA LEU A 389 8.38 10.35 1.41
C LEU A 389 6.97 9.77 1.28
N GLU A 390 6.30 10.00 0.15
CA GLU A 390 5.03 9.36 -0.18
C GLU A 390 5.16 7.84 -0.14
N PHE A 391 6.14 7.27 -0.85
CA PHE A 391 6.33 5.81 -0.88
C PHE A 391 6.66 5.22 0.50
N LEU A 392 7.44 5.93 1.32
CA LEU A 392 7.65 5.55 2.72
C LEU A 392 6.34 5.56 3.50
N GLY A 393 5.56 6.64 3.37
CA GLY A 393 4.26 6.80 4.03
C GLY A 393 3.26 5.71 3.64
N LEU A 394 3.18 5.40 2.35
CA LEU A 394 2.37 4.33 1.79
C LEU A 394 2.79 2.95 2.27
N LEU A 395 4.10 2.68 2.29
CA LEU A 395 4.62 1.40 2.74
C LEU A 395 4.23 1.13 4.20
N GLN A 396 4.36 2.14 5.08
CA GLN A 396 3.91 2.03 6.47
C GLN A 396 2.38 1.90 6.58
N TYR A 397 1.62 2.67 5.81
CA TYR A 397 0.15 2.63 5.84
C TYR A 397 -0.42 1.32 5.30
N SER A 398 0.20 0.73 4.27
CA SER A 398 -0.25 -0.53 3.67
C SER A 398 -0.22 -1.69 4.68
N LYS A 399 0.74 -1.68 5.61
CA LYS A 399 0.79 -2.61 6.76
C LYS A 399 -0.48 -2.50 7.62
N LEU A 400 -1.05 -1.30 7.80
CA LEU A 400 -2.29 -1.07 8.57
C LEU A 400 -3.56 -1.59 7.88
N SER A 401 -3.52 -1.76 6.56
CA SER A 401 -4.70 -2.11 5.74
C SER A 401 -5.05 -3.60 5.81
N GLY A 402 -4.05 -4.47 6.01
CA GLY A 402 -4.26 -5.90 6.26
C GLY A 402 -4.67 -6.21 7.71
N GLY A 403 -4.39 -5.30 8.66
CA GLY A 403 -4.62 -5.55 10.08
C GLY A 403 -3.78 -6.69 10.66
N GLN A 404 -2.76 -7.12 9.92
CA GLN A 404 -1.88 -8.24 10.22
C GLN A 404 -0.42 -7.79 10.16
N VAL A 405 0.39 -8.43 10.99
CA VAL A 405 1.85 -8.32 11.03
C VAL A 405 2.38 -9.53 10.26
N TYR A 406 3.10 -9.27 9.17
CA TYR A 406 3.75 -10.30 8.37
C TYR A 406 4.96 -10.88 9.15
N GLY A 407 5.57 -11.94 8.66
CA GLY A 407 6.50 -12.78 9.43
C GLY A 407 5.88 -14.10 9.88
N PHE A 408 6.54 -14.81 10.78
CA PHE A 408 6.13 -16.11 11.28
C PHE A 408 6.02 -16.14 12.80
N PRO A 409 4.88 -16.60 13.37
CA PRO A 409 3.60 -16.76 12.67
C PRO A 409 3.06 -15.39 12.21
N MET A 410 2.20 -15.34 11.19
CA MET A 410 1.49 -14.10 10.87
C MET A 410 0.49 -13.77 11.98
N MET A 411 0.54 -12.55 12.53
CA MET A 411 -0.25 -12.17 13.71
C MET A 411 -1.23 -11.03 13.45
N ALA A 412 -2.27 -10.92 14.26
CA ALA A 412 -3.12 -9.73 14.27
C ALA A 412 -2.40 -8.55 14.92
N MET A 413 -2.43 -7.40 14.24
CA MET A 413 -1.73 -6.20 14.70
C MET A 413 -2.36 -5.61 15.97
N THR A 414 -1.53 -5.32 16.96
CA THR A 414 -1.91 -4.70 18.23
C THR A 414 -2.29 -3.22 18.06
N ALA A 415 -2.85 -2.60 19.11
CA ALA A 415 -3.11 -1.16 19.11
C ALA A 415 -1.82 -0.34 19.09
N PHE A 416 -0.80 -0.78 19.82
CA PHE A 416 0.52 -0.14 19.86
C PHE A 416 1.15 -0.05 18.46
N GLU A 417 1.21 -1.17 17.74
CA GLU A 417 1.78 -1.21 16.38
C GLU A 417 0.96 -0.37 15.40
N LYS A 418 -0.37 -0.42 15.48
CA LYS A 418 -1.25 0.41 14.65
C LYS A 418 -0.98 1.89 14.85
N ARG A 419 -0.76 2.32 16.10
CA ARG A 419 -0.44 3.70 16.44
C ARG A 419 0.92 4.10 15.88
N SER A 420 1.95 3.30 16.15
CA SER A 420 3.33 3.56 15.67
C SER A 420 3.39 3.69 14.14
N LEU A 421 2.82 2.73 13.42
CA LEU A 421 2.79 2.75 11.94
C LEU A 421 2.00 3.95 11.40
N ALA A 422 0.86 4.29 12.02
CA ALA A 422 0.07 5.44 11.61
C ALA A 422 0.79 6.77 11.89
N GLN A 423 1.52 6.88 13.00
CA GLN A 423 2.30 8.08 13.34
C GLN A 423 3.45 8.31 12.35
N VAL A 424 4.22 7.26 12.01
CA VAL A 424 5.29 7.37 11.02
C VAL A 424 4.73 7.65 9.63
N SER A 425 3.68 6.94 9.22
CA SER A 425 3.03 7.18 7.93
C SER A 425 2.52 8.62 7.81
N ARG A 426 1.88 9.14 8.86
CA ARG A 426 1.45 10.53 8.95
C ARG A 426 2.60 11.50 8.74
N LEU A 427 3.70 11.28 9.48
CA LEU A 427 4.87 12.13 9.41
C LEU A 427 5.44 12.17 8.00
N CYS A 428 5.59 11.02 7.33
CA CYS A 428 6.05 10.97 5.94
C CYS A 428 5.15 11.80 5.01
N PHE A 429 3.82 11.68 5.12
CA PHE A 429 2.90 12.48 4.29
C PHE A 429 2.94 13.97 4.62
N GLN A 430 3.12 14.35 5.89
CA GLN A 430 3.28 15.75 6.29
C GLN A 430 4.55 16.35 5.70
N GLU A 431 5.68 15.65 5.79
CA GLU A 431 6.93 16.10 5.19
C GLU A 431 6.90 16.10 3.66
N ALA A 432 6.14 15.20 3.03
CA ALA A 432 5.90 15.23 1.59
C ALA A 432 5.16 16.51 1.18
N ILE A 433 4.11 16.89 1.93
CA ILE A 433 3.39 18.15 1.72
C ILE A 433 4.34 19.35 1.86
N GLU A 434 5.19 19.38 2.90
CA GLU A 434 6.15 20.48 3.09
C GLU A 434 7.23 20.53 2.00
N ALA A 435 7.68 19.37 1.51
CA ALA A 435 8.60 19.30 0.37
C ALA A 435 7.99 19.93 -0.89
N VAL A 436 6.72 19.64 -1.20
CA VAL A 436 6.00 20.26 -2.33
C VAL A 436 5.80 21.77 -2.11
N LYS A 437 5.48 22.21 -0.88
CA LYS A 437 5.29 23.63 -0.55
C LYS A 437 6.55 24.45 -0.78
N SER A 438 7.70 23.92 -0.40
CA SER A 438 8.97 24.60 -0.58
C SER A 438 9.35 24.84 -2.05
N THR A 439 8.77 24.09 -2.99
CA THR A 439 8.98 24.28 -4.44
C THR A 439 8.04 25.31 -5.08
N SER A 440 6.86 25.57 -4.51
CA SER A 440 5.80 26.35 -5.17
C SER A 440 5.84 27.86 -4.90
N GLU A 441 6.90 28.41 -4.29
CA GLU A 441 7.01 29.86 -4.01
C GLU A 441 7.02 30.77 -5.27
N LYS A 442 6.88 30.20 -6.48
CA LYS A 442 6.92 30.94 -7.76
C LYS A 442 5.68 30.82 -8.65
N ASP A 443 4.71 29.96 -8.35
CA ASP A 443 3.45 29.86 -9.11
C ASP A 443 2.27 29.72 -8.15
N ASP A 444 1.17 30.46 -8.42
CA ASP A 444 -0.08 30.42 -7.66
C ASP A 444 -0.85 29.07 -7.81
N ASP A 445 -0.29 28.13 -8.58
CA ASP A 445 -0.81 26.78 -8.77
C ASP A 445 -0.37 25.88 -7.59
N GLN A 446 -1.13 26.00 -6.50
CA GLN A 446 -1.08 25.09 -5.35
C GLN A 446 -1.64 23.70 -5.72
N ASP A 447 -0.92 22.94 -6.54
CA ASP A 447 -1.17 21.51 -6.78
C ASP A 447 -0.78 20.69 -5.52
N PHE A 448 -1.44 20.96 -4.39
CA PHE A 448 -1.34 20.08 -3.21
C PHE A 448 -2.36 18.99 -3.34
N THR A 449 -1.92 17.89 -3.94
CA THR A 449 -2.69 16.65 -4.09
C THR A 449 -3.46 16.34 -2.81
N TRP A 450 -4.77 16.62 -2.82
CA TRP A 450 -5.68 16.43 -1.67
C TRP A 450 -5.58 15.03 -1.06
N ASP A 451 -5.06 14.07 -1.83
CA ASP A 451 -4.65 12.74 -1.42
C ASP A 451 -3.68 12.71 -0.23
N PHE A 452 -2.66 13.57 -0.16
CA PHE A 452 -1.72 13.59 0.97
C PHE A 452 -2.42 14.02 2.26
N GLU A 453 -3.17 15.13 2.21
CA GLU A 453 -4.00 15.58 3.33
C GLU A 453 -5.00 14.48 3.72
N PHE A 454 -5.67 13.87 2.76
CA PHE A 454 -6.58 12.76 3.00
C PHE A 454 -5.91 11.57 3.71
N MET A 455 -4.67 11.24 3.35
CA MET A 455 -3.88 10.20 4.00
C MET A 455 -3.42 10.59 5.41
N VAL A 456 -3.06 11.86 5.64
CA VAL A 456 -2.79 12.41 6.99
C VAL A 456 -4.02 12.25 7.88
N GLY A 457 -5.21 12.60 7.38
CA GLY A 457 -6.48 12.46 8.11
C GLY A 457 -6.78 11.00 8.48
N LYS A 458 -6.51 10.06 7.58
CA LYS A 458 -6.64 8.62 7.86
C LYS A 458 -5.69 8.13 8.94
N CYS A 459 -4.47 8.65 8.96
CA CYS A 459 -3.51 8.30 10.00
C CYS A 459 -3.97 8.80 11.37
N HIS A 460 -4.43 10.06 11.45
CA HIS A 460 -5.04 10.62 12.66
C HIS A 460 -6.25 9.80 13.14
N GLU A 461 -7.16 9.43 12.23
CA GLU A 461 -8.30 8.58 12.56
C GLU A 461 -7.85 7.21 13.11
N LYS A 462 -6.79 6.63 12.53
CA LYS A 462 -6.25 5.34 12.98
C LYS A 462 -5.65 5.45 14.39
N VAL A 463 -4.87 6.51 14.66
CA VAL A 463 -4.31 6.79 15.98
C VAL A 463 -5.42 6.97 17.01
N ALA A 464 -6.42 7.82 16.73
CA ALA A 464 -7.56 8.03 17.61
C ALA A 464 -8.24 6.69 17.96
N ARG A 465 -8.49 5.82 16.98
CA ARG A 465 -9.11 4.51 17.25
C ARG A 465 -8.32 3.60 18.20
N THR A 466 -6.99 3.74 18.28
CA THR A 466 -6.18 3.00 19.26
C THR A 466 -6.30 3.58 20.68
N LEU A 467 -6.71 4.84 20.81
CA LEU A 467 -6.84 5.58 22.06
C LEU A 467 -8.27 5.62 22.61
N ARG A 468 -9.23 4.96 21.95
CA ARG A 468 -10.67 5.02 22.32
C ARG A 468 -10.98 4.64 23.79
N ASN A 469 -10.11 3.83 24.41
CA ASN A 469 -10.26 3.35 25.80
C ASN A 469 -9.54 4.27 26.82
N GLU A 470 -9.06 5.44 26.39
CA GLU A 470 -8.51 6.47 27.30
C GLU A 470 -9.61 6.94 28.25
N SER A 471 -9.31 7.08 29.55
CA SER A 471 -10.26 7.57 30.55
C SER A 471 -10.61 9.04 30.33
N PHE A 472 -11.82 9.42 30.74
CA PHE A 472 -12.21 10.83 30.79
C PHE A 472 -11.43 11.56 31.91
N PRO A 473 -10.96 12.78 31.67
CA PRO A 473 -10.33 13.57 32.72
C PRO A 473 -11.33 13.84 33.84
N GLU A 474 -10.87 13.78 35.08
CA GLU A 474 -11.65 14.25 36.22
C GLU A 474 -11.83 15.77 36.09
N ALA A 475 -13.02 16.27 36.43
CA ALA A 475 -13.27 17.69 36.46
C ALA A 475 -12.35 18.35 37.50
N SER A 476 -11.32 19.07 37.02
CA SER A 476 -10.59 20.00 37.87
C SER A 476 -11.57 21.03 38.39
N GLY A 477 -11.60 21.25 39.70
CA GLY A 477 -12.52 22.18 40.36
C GLY A 477 -12.37 23.65 39.95
N ASP A 478 -11.38 23.98 39.13
CA ASP A 478 -11.25 25.28 38.47
C ASP A 478 -12.02 25.24 37.14
N GLY A 479 -13.06 26.07 37.06
CA GLY A 479 -14.08 26.09 36.01
C GLY A 479 -13.65 26.50 34.61
N ASP A 480 -12.42 26.21 34.17
CA ASP A 480 -11.96 26.47 32.80
C ASP A 480 -11.51 25.18 32.12
N THR A 481 -12.31 24.74 31.14
CA THR A 481 -12.04 23.71 30.12
C THR A 481 -11.34 22.42 30.60
N LEU A 482 -12.14 21.35 30.74
CA LEU A 482 -11.63 19.98 30.89
C LEU A 482 -10.52 19.67 29.86
N PRO A 483 -9.38 19.09 30.27
CA PRO A 483 -8.32 18.73 29.35
C PRO A 483 -8.84 17.78 28.27
N THR A 484 -8.63 18.10 27.00
CA THR A 484 -9.09 17.28 25.88
C THR A 484 -8.31 15.96 25.83
N ARG A 485 -9.03 14.83 25.77
CA ARG A 485 -8.45 13.49 25.59
C ARG A 485 -7.60 13.43 24.32
N ALA A 486 -6.56 12.60 24.33
CA ALA A 486 -5.77 12.34 23.13
C ALA A 486 -6.62 11.72 22.01
N TYR A 487 -7.61 10.89 22.35
CA TYR A 487 -8.64 10.41 21.42
C TYR A 487 -9.34 11.58 20.69
N GLU A 488 -9.91 12.52 21.44
CA GLU A 488 -10.67 13.66 20.89
C GLU A 488 -9.77 14.55 20.04
N ARG A 489 -8.55 14.84 20.51
CA ARG A 489 -7.57 15.64 19.76
C ARG A 489 -7.23 15.04 18.40
N HIS A 490 -6.87 13.76 18.36
CA HIS A 490 -6.53 13.10 17.10
C HIS A 490 -7.74 12.96 16.17
N MET A 491 -8.94 12.73 16.70
CA MET A 491 -10.15 12.66 15.87
C MET A 491 -10.55 14.02 15.31
N ALA A 492 -10.42 15.10 16.09
CA ALA A 492 -10.63 16.47 15.62
C ALA A 492 -9.67 16.81 14.47
N GLN A 493 -8.38 16.51 14.64
CA GLN A 493 -7.37 16.68 13.59
C GLN A 493 -7.68 15.85 12.34
N ALA A 494 -8.20 14.63 12.50
CA ALA A 494 -8.63 13.82 11.35
C ALA A 494 -9.74 14.51 10.55
N LEU A 495 -10.78 15.00 11.23
CA LEU A 495 -11.93 15.68 10.60
C LEU A 495 -11.54 17.02 9.97
N GLU A 496 -10.70 17.81 10.63
CA GLU A 496 -10.15 19.05 10.10
C GLU A 496 -9.36 18.78 8.81
N THR A 497 -8.46 17.80 8.88
CA THR A 497 -7.61 17.40 7.75
C THR A 497 -8.47 16.91 6.57
N TYR A 498 -9.47 16.07 6.82
CA TYR A 498 -10.41 15.65 5.78
C TYR A 498 -11.20 16.83 5.19
N SER A 499 -11.56 17.83 6.00
CA SER A 499 -12.26 19.02 5.51
C SER A 499 -11.37 19.87 4.60
N ARG A 500 -10.07 20.00 4.93
CA ARG A 500 -9.08 20.63 4.04
C ARG A 500 -8.95 19.86 2.74
N ALA A 501 -8.76 18.54 2.81
CA ALA A 501 -8.68 17.68 1.62
C ALA A 501 -9.93 17.80 0.74
N LEU A 502 -11.13 17.85 1.34
CA LEU A 502 -12.38 18.03 0.60
C LEU A 502 -12.44 19.37 -0.13
N SER A 503 -12.01 20.44 0.54
CA SER A 503 -11.98 21.77 -0.08
C SER A 503 -11.01 21.85 -1.25
N VAL A 504 -9.88 21.15 -1.19
CA VAL A 504 -8.89 21.10 -2.28
C VAL A 504 -9.41 20.24 -3.42
N ALA A 505 -9.88 19.02 -3.12
CA ALA A 505 -10.44 18.11 -4.12
C ALA A 505 -11.58 18.74 -4.93
N LYS A 506 -12.49 19.49 -4.28
CA LYS A 506 -13.55 20.22 -4.98
C LYS A 506 -13.03 21.30 -5.92
N LYS A 507 -11.99 22.04 -5.51
CA LYS A 507 -11.40 23.07 -6.36
C LYS A 507 -10.76 22.47 -7.61
N GLU A 508 -10.07 21.33 -7.47
CA GLU A 508 -9.47 20.60 -8.61
C GLU A 508 -10.54 20.05 -9.55
N GLU A 509 -11.62 19.49 -9.00
CA GLU A 509 -12.78 19.01 -9.76
C GLU A 509 -13.47 20.15 -10.53
N ASP A 510 -13.72 21.28 -9.88
CA ASP A 510 -14.34 22.47 -10.48
C ASP A 510 -13.45 23.10 -11.57
N ALA A 511 -12.12 22.98 -11.43
CA ALA A 511 -11.15 23.44 -12.42
C ALA A 511 -11.03 22.51 -13.63
N GLY A 512 -11.69 21.34 -13.63
CA GLY A 512 -11.63 20.35 -14.71
C GLY A 512 -10.26 19.67 -14.85
N VAL A 513 -9.43 19.70 -13.79
CA VAL A 513 -8.08 19.11 -13.77
C VAL A 513 -8.15 17.58 -13.71
N THR A 514 -9.23 17.03 -13.14
CA THR A 514 -9.43 15.59 -12.99
C THR A 514 -10.61 15.08 -13.82
N ASP A 515 -10.33 14.22 -14.80
CA ASP A 515 -11.35 13.50 -15.57
C ASP A 515 -11.87 12.30 -14.74
N ILE A 516 -12.72 12.56 -13.74
CA ILE A 516 -13.27 11.54 -12.82
C ILE A 516 -14.42 10.78 -13.50
N THR A 517 -14.17 10.20 -14.67
CA THR A 517 -15.17 9.44 -15.42
C THR A 517 -15.16 7.94 -15.13
N GLU A 518 -14.18 7.43 -14.34
CA GLU A 518 -14.08 6.00 -14.04
C GLU A 518 -14.43 5.65 -12.58
N GLY A 519 -15.27 4.63 -12.40
CA GLY A 519 -15.73 4.17 -11.09
C GLY A 519 -14.65 3.40 -10.32
N GLY A 520 -14.57 3.58 -9.00
CA GLY A 520 -13.55 2.94 -8.17
C GLY A 520 -13.51 3.49 -6.75
N SER A 521 -12.36 3.46 -6.09
CA SER A 521 -12.19 4.20 -4.82
C SER A 521 -11.65 5.61 -5.04
N SER A 522 -11.27 5.96 -6.27
CA SER A 522 -10.74 7.23 -6.78
C SER A 522 -11.83 8.30 -7.01
N HIS A 523 -12.90 8.31 -6.21
CA HIS A 523 -14.02 9.24 -6.38
C HIS A 523 -13.72 10.68 -5.91
N GLY A 524 -12.47 11.12 -5.96
CA GLY A 524 -12.07 12.49 -5.62
C GLY A 524 -12.67 13.01 -4.31
N SER A 525 -13.31 14.17 -4.40
CA SER A 525 -14.00 14.87 -3.32
C SER A 525 -15.09 14.01 -2.67
N MET A 526 -15.77 13.15 -3.42
CA MET A 526 -16.85 12.31 -2.91
C MET A 526 -16.36 11.27 -1.90
N GLU A 527 -15.19 10.67 -2.12
CA GLU A 527 -14.63 9.73 -1.14
C GLU A 527 -14.21 10.46 0.14
N VAL A 528 -13.69 11.69 0.03
CA VAL A 528 -13.35 12.53 1.18
C VAL A 528 -14.62 12.91 1.97
N LEU A 529 -15.67 13.34 1.27
CA LEU A 529 -16.98 13.62 1.87
C LEU A 529 -17.52 12.40 2.62
N TYR A 530 -17.57 11.24 1.96
CA TYR A 530 -17.96 9.98 2.61
C TYR A 530 -17.10 9.71 3.85
N ARG A 531 -15.79 9.96 3.79
CA ARG A 531 -14.87 9.67 4.90
C ARG A 531 -15.17 10.52 6.14
N ILE A 532 -15.46 11.81 5.96
CA ILE A 532 -15.86 12.72 7.04
C ILE A 532 -17.08 12.16 7.77
N HIS A 533 -18.15 11.86 7.04
CA HIS A 533 -19.39 11.37 7.64
C HIS A 533 -19.26 9.94 8.19
N ALA A 534 -18.43 9.10 7.58
CA ALA A 534 -18.08 7.79 8.14
C ALA A 534 -17.25 7.89 9.43
N ALA A 535 -16.43 8.92 9.62
CA ALA A 535 -15.73 9.19 10.87
C ALA A 535 -16.68 9.73 11.94
N ARG A 536 -17.59 10.65 11.57
CA ARG A 536 -18.66 11.14 12.46
C ARG A 536 -19.52 10.00 13.01
N LEU A 537 -19.97 9.09 12.15
CA LEU A 537 -20.72 7.91 12.58
C LEU A 537 -19.92 7.04 13.57
N LYS A 538 -18.61 6.85 13.35
CA LYS A 538 -17.77 6.06 14.27
C LYS A 538 -17.67 6.72 15.65
N CYS A 539 -17.64 8.05 15.73
CA CYS A 539 -17.64 8.78 17.00
C CYS A 539 -18.93 8.50 17.77
N LEU A 540 -20.10 8.64 17.12
CA LEU A 540 -21.40 8.34 17.72
C LEU A 540 -21.50 6.87 18.15
N LEU A 541 -21.11 5.93 17.29
CA LEU A 541 -21.10 4.50 17.61
C LEU A 541 -20.20 4.18 18.80
N SER A 542 -19.01 4.80 18.88
CA SER A 542 -18.09 4.59 19.99
C SER A 542 -18.66 5.14 21.29
N ALA A 543 -19.29 6.31 21.26
CA ALA A 543 -19.87 6.94 22.45
C ALA A 543 -21.07 6.17 23.00
N VAL A 544 -21.99 5.75 22.13
CA VAL A 544 -23.21 5.05 22.57
C VAL A 544 -22.94 3.65 23.13
N GLN A 545 -21.81 3.05 22.75
CA GLN A 545 -21.35 1.75 23.27
C GLN A 545 -20.76 1.85 24.68
N MET A 546 -20.48 3.06 25.18
CA MET A 546 -19.89 3.24 26.50
C MET A 546 -20.87 2.86 27.62
N ASP A 547 -20.28 2.49 28.76
CA ASP A 547 -21.02 2.19 29.97
C ASP A 547 -21.79 3.41 30.47
N GLU A 548 -22.93 3.14 31.09
CA GLU A 548 -23.93 4.15 31.47
C GLU A 548 -23.35 5.28 32.34
N GLY A 549 -22.39 4.96 33.21
CA GLY A 549 -21.74 5.94 34.08
C GLY A 549 -20.85 6.97 33.35
N VAL A 550 -20.36 6.66 32.15
CA VAL A 550 -19.47 7.54 31.37
C VAL A 550 -20.05 7.92 30.00
N ARG A 551 -21.19 7.33 29.63
CA ARG A 551 -21.80 7.50 28.30
C ARG A 551 -22.16 8.96 28.00
N ASN A 552 -22.75 9.68 28.95
CA ASN A 552 -23.13 11.07 28.72
C ASN A 552 -21.91 11.93 28.37
N THR A 553 -20.79 11.73 29.07
CA THR A 553 -19.52 12.42 28.77
C THR A 553 -18.98 12.02 27.40
N ALA A 554 -19.02 10.74 27.05
CA ALA A 554 -18.61 10.24 25.74
C ALA A 554 -19.46 10.81 24.59
N GLU A 555 -20.76 10.96 24.81
CA GLU A 555 -21.68 11.50 23.81
C GLU A 555 -21.52 13.01 23.65
N LEU A 556 -21.26 13.76 24.72
CA LEU A 556 -20.88 15.17 24.63
C LEU A 556 -19.55 15.36 23.87
N GLU A 557 -18.55 14.51 24.12
CA GLU A 557 -17.31 14.47 23.34
C GLU A 557 -17.58 14.18 21.87
N ALA A 558 -18.36 13.14 21.57
CA ALA A 558 -18.71 12.81 20.20
C ALA A 558 -19.47 13.96 19.53
N LEU A 559 -20.39 14.65 20.23
CA LEU A 559 -21.10 15.82 19.70
C LEU A 559 -20.15 16.94 19.32
N ARG A 560 -19.19 17.30 20.18
CA ARG A 560 -18.16 18.32 19.84
C ARG A 560 -17.41 17.98 18.55
N LEU A 561 -17.10 16.70 18.35
CA LEU A 561 -16.43 16.23 17.13
C LEU A 561 -17.36 16.24 15.90
N VAL A 562 -18.58 15.72 16.03
CA VAL A 562 -19.45 15.54 14.86
C VAL A 562 -20.16 16.81 14.42
N GLU A 563 -20.39 17.76 15.32
CA GLU A 563 -21.05 19.03 14.99
C GLU A 563 -20.08 20.03 14.34
N ALA A 564 -18.78 19.76 14.34
CA ALA A 564 -17.80 20.56 13.61
C ALA A 564 -17.89 20.40 12.08
N CYS A 565 -18.54 19.33 11.59
CA CYS A 565 -18.53 18.96 10.16
C CYS A 565 -19.93 18.54 9.66
N TRP A 566 -20.90 19.45 9.70
CA TRP A 566 -22.25 19.24 9.15
C TRP A 566 -22.24 19.05 7.62
N PHE A 567 -23.10 18.17 7.11
CA PHE A 567 -23.31 18.04 5.67
C PHE A 567 -24.23 19.15 5.16
N SER A 568 -25.40 19.28 5.78
CA SER A 568 -26.31 20.40 5.61
C SER A 568 -26.20 21.27 6.85
N GLN A 569 -25.79 22.54 6.70
CA GLN A 569 -25.76 23.43 7.85
C GLN A 569 -27.17 23.48 8.47
N PRO A 570 -27.30 23.29 9.80
CA PRO A 570 -28.58 23.47 10.46
C PRO A 570 -29.07 24.89 10.17
N GLU A 571 -30.32 25.03 9.72
CA GLU A 571 -30.90 26.32 9.38
C GLU A 571 -30.70 27.29 10.54
N SER A 572 -30.17 28.47 10.24
CA SER A 572 -29.80 29.53 11.20
C SER A 572 -30.97 30.06 12.05
N GLY A 573 -32.19 29.51 11.89
CA GLY A 573 -33.37 29.78 12.70
C GLY A 573 -33.39 29.12 14.09
N GLU A 574 -32.56 28.10 14.35
CA GLU A 574 -32.43 27.47 15.69
C GLU A 574 -31.24 28.02 16.50
N LYS A 575 -30.79 29.25 16.23
CA LYS A 575 -29.79 29.96 17.08
C LYS A 575 -30.44 30.84 18.18
N GLY A 576 -31.76 30.80 18.30
CA GLY A 576 -32.52 31.38 19.42
C GLY A 576 -32.72 30.40 20.58
N GLU A 577 -33.46 30.81 21.62
CA GLU A 577 -33.75 30.07 22.85
C GLU A 577 -34.33 28.63 22.66
N ASP A 578 -34.65 28.23 21.43
CA ASP A 578 -35.19 26.92 21.02
C ASP A 578 -34.15 25.91 20.48
N ALA A 579 -32.85 26.22 20.49
CA ALA A 579 -31.82 25.24 20.12
C ALA A 579 -31.95 23.98 21.01
N PRO A 580 -31.95 22.75 20.45
CA PRO A 580 -32.06 21.55 21.26
C PRO A 580 -30.88 21.45 22.24
N THR A 581 -31.14 21.80 23.49
CA THR A 581 -30.17 21.72 24.59
C THR A 581 -29.91 20.27 25.00
N ASP A 582 -30.87 19.39 24.72
CA ASP A 582 -30.79 17.97 25.05
C ASP A 582 -29.82 17.19 24.13
N VAL A 583 -28.94 16.41 24.77
CA VAL A 583 -27.92 15.57 24.12
C VAL A 583 -28.56 14.55 23.18
N ARG A 584 -29.71 13.95 23.53
CA ARG A 584 -30.36 12.94 22.64
C ARG A 584 -30.82 13.58 21.34
N SER A 585 -31.45 14.75 21.45
CA SER A 585 -31.96 15.48 20.29
C SER A 585 -30.83 15.88 19.33
N ARG A 586 -29.70 16.33 19.86
CA ARG A 586 -28.49 16.64 19.08
C ARG A 586 -27.86 15.41 18.43
N VAL A 587 -27.75 14.30 19.15
CA VAL A 587 -27.27 13.02 18.58
C VAL A 587 -28.17 12.57 17.43
N TRP A 588 -29.48 12.73 17.58
CA TRP A 588 -30.45 12.38 16.52
C TRP A 588 -30.32 13.27 15.29
N GLN A 589 -30.15 14.58 15.47
CA GLN A 589 -29.90 15.53 14.37
C GLN A 589 -28.60 15.18 13.62
N ALA A 590 -27.52 14.89 14.37
CA ALA A 590 -26.25 14.48 13.78
C ALA A 590 -26.39 13.16 12.99
N LEU A 591 -27.15 12.19 13.50
CA LEU A 591 -27.42 10.93 12.79
C LEU A 591 -28.18 11.16 11.48
N ALA A 592 -29.22 12.01 11.49
CA ALA A 592 -30.01 12.34 10.31
C ALA A 592 -29.15 12.98 9.22
N ASP A 593 -28.33 13.98 9.59
CA ASP A 593 -27.40 14.66 8.67
C ASP A 593 -26.34 13.72 8.08
N ILE A 594 -25.79 12.80 8.89
CA ILE A 594 -24.88 11.75 8.42
C ILE A 594 -25.57 10.83 7.40
N VAL A 595 -26.82 10.47 7.63
CA VAL A 595 -27.60 9.65 6.69
C VAL A 595 -27.85 10.39 5.38
N ASP A 596 -28.21 11.67 5.44
CA ASP A 596 -28.39 12.50 4.25
C ASP A 596 -27.12 12.59 3.42
N ALA A 597 -25.95 12.72 4.05
CA ALA A 597 -24.66 12.69 3.36
C ALA A 597 -24.41 11.36 2.64
N PHE A 598 -24.69 10.22 3.28
CA PHE A 598 -24.52 8.91 2.62
C PHE A 598 -25.50 8.69 1.46
N VAL A 599 -26.72 9.19 1.59
CA VAL A 599 -27.71 9.18 0.50
C VAL A 599 -27.23 10.04 -0.66
N HIS A 600 -26.68 11.22 -0.38
CA HIS A 600 -26.10 12.10 -1.41
C HIS A 600 -24.93 11.42 -2.13
N CYS A 601 -23.99 10.79 -1.43
CA CYS A 601 -22.90 10.04 -2.08
C CYS A 601 -23.43 8.97 -3.04
N ARG A 602 -24.57 8.34 -2.71
CA ARG A 602 -25.20 7.31 -3.52
C ARG A 602 -26.01 7.88 -4.69
N SER A 603 -26.59 9.08 -4.56
CA SER A 603 -27.33 9.74 -5.64
C SER A 603 -26.38 10.26 -6.72
N GLU A 604 -25.25 10.87 -6.32
CA GLU A 604 -24.24 11.36 -7.25
C GLU A 604 -23.51 10.19 -7.93
N HIS A 605 -23.16 9.15 -7.16
CA HIS A 605 -22.50 7.96 -7.69
C HIS A 605 -23.29 6.70 -7.35
N GLN A 606 -24.10 6.26 -8.31
CA GLN A 606 -24.94 5.05 -8.19
C GLN A 606 -24.16 3.77 -7.86
N PHE A 607 -22.83 3.75 -8.00
CA PHE A 607 -21.99 2.60 -7.67
C PHE A 607 -21.18 2.76 -6.38
N PHE A 608 -21.36 3.85 -5.64
CA PHE A 608 -20.65 4.11 -4.39
C PHE A 608 -21.15 3.19 -3.26
N HIS A 609 -20.57 2.00 -3.17
CA HIS A 609 -21.05 0.94 -2.26
C HIS A 609 -20.68 1.18 -0.79
N ARG A 610 -19.65 1.99 -0.51
CA ARG A 610 -19.16 2.24 0.86
C ARG A 610 -20.18 3.04 1.68
N SER A 611 -20.85 4.00 1.05
CA SER A 611 -21.93 4.79 1.67
C SER A 611 -23.15 3.92 1.97
N VAL A 612 -23.54 3.01 1.06
CA VAL A 612 -24.65 2.07 1.27
C VAL A 612 -24.44 1.22 2.52
N TYR A 613 -23.23 0.68 2.69
CA TYR A 613 -22.90 -0.07 3.91
C TYR A 613 -23.07 0.76 5.19
N ARG A 614 -22.57 2.01 5.19
CA ARG A 614 -22.65 2.89 6.37
C ARG A 614 -24.05 3.41 6.61
N HIS A 615 -24.83 3.67 5.57
CA HIS A 615 -26.24 4.00 5.66
C HIS A 615 -27.02 2.86 6.32
N ALA A 616 -26.87 1.63 5.83
CA ALA A 616 -27.48 0.46 6.47
C ALA A 616 -27.05 0.32 7.93
N GLN A 617 -25.78 0.57 8.24
CA GLN A 617 -25.29 0.57 9.62
C GLN A 617 -25.95 1.66 10.49
N CYS A 618 -26.14 2.88 9.99
CA CYS A 618 -26.90 3.93 10.72
C CYS A 618 -28.30 3.44 11.08
N LEU A 619 -29.00 2.83 10.13
CA LEU A 619 -30.36 2.32 10.35
C LEU A 619 -30.36 1.17 11.36
N MET A 620 -29.39 0.24 11.29
CA MET A 620 -29.22 -0.82 12.30
C MET A 620 -29.06 -0.27 13.72
N TRP A 621 -28.39 0.86 13.89
CA TRP A 621 -28.10 1.45 15.19
C TRP A 621 -29.11 2.52 15.64
N ALA A 622 -30.04 2.92 14.78
CA ALA A 622 -31.01 3.98 15.06
C ALA A 622 -31.80 3.78 16.36
N PRO A 623 -32.31 2.58 16.71
CA PRO A 623 -33.01 2.39 17.98
C PRO A 623 -32.16 2.72 19.21
N VAL A 624 -30.86 2.44 19.14
CA VAL A 624 -29.92 2.68 20.25
C VAL A 624 -29.61 4.17 20.38
N PHE A 625 -29.49 4.89 19.26
CA PHE A 625 -29.31 6.34 19.29
C PHE A 625 -30.55 7.07 19.78
N ASP A 626 -31.74 6.55 19.47
CA ASP A 626 -33.01 7.08 19.99
C ASP A 626 -33.11 6.86 21.52
N ASN A 627 -32.84 5.64 21.97
CA ASN A 627 -32.91 5.28 23.37
C ASN A 627 -31.77 4.30 23.77
N PRO A 628 -30.70 4.79 24.42
CA PRO A 628 -29.57 3.96 24.83
C PRO A 628 -29.78 3.24 26.17
N THR A 629 -30.88 3.49 26.89
CA THR A 629 -31.16 2.91 28.23
C THR A 629 -32.10 1.73 28.18
N THR A 630 -32.99 1.63 27.19
CA THR A 630 -33.73 0.40 26.92
C THR A 630 -32.73 -0.70 26.60
N GLY A 631 -32.61 -1.70 27.48
CA GLY A 631 -31.68 -2.81 27.31
C GLY A 631 -31.73 -3.32 25.87
N TYR A 632 -30.56 -3.44 25.23
CA TYR A 632 -30.44 -3.82 23.83
C TYR A 632 -31.31 -5.05 23.55
N ALA A 633 -32.43 -4.88 22.85
CA ALA A 633 -33.10 -6.02 22.25
C ALA A 633 -32.03 -6.75 21.41
N PRO A 634 -31.93 -8.09 21.43
CA PRO A 634 -30.87 -8.78 20.71
C PRO A 634 -30.90 -8.41 19.22
N GLY A 635 -29.84 -7.73 18.76
CA GLY A 635 -29.74 -7.17 17.41
C GLY A 635 -30.44 -5.82 17.25
N SER A 636 -30.91 -5.53 16.04
CA SER A 636 -31.54 -4.23 15.69
C SER A 636 -33.06 -4.30 15.67
N LEU A 637 -33.65 -5.12 16.55
CA LEU A 637 -35.10 -5.41 16.59
C LEU A 637 -35.96 -4.25 17.11
N GLY A 638 -35.35 -3.17 17.63
CA GLY A 638 -36.06 -1.98 18.09
C GLY A 638 -36.78 -1.24 16.96
N VAL A 639 -37.79 -0.46 17.35
CA VAL A 639 -38.56 0.44 16.47
C VAL A 639 -38.34 1.86 16.97
N VAL A 640 -38.18 2.80 16.04
CA VAL A 640 -38.06 4.23 16.34
C VAL A 640 -39.41 4.91 16.13
N PRO A 641 -39.85 5.82 17.02
CA PRO A 641 -41.11 6.55 16.86
C PRO A 641 -41.22 7.27 15.51
N ALA A 642 -42.44 7.41 14.99
CA ALA A 642 -42.70 8.05 13.70
C ALA A 642 -42.20 9.51 13.64
N THR A 643 -42.31 10.25 14.74
CA THR A 643 -41.86 11.64 14.88
C THR A 643 -40.37 11.82 14.65
N LYS A 644 -39.57 10.79 14.93
CA LYS A 644 -38.12 10.77 14.74
C LYS A 644 -37.72 10.07 13.44
N SER A 645 -38.38 8.98 13.08
CA SER A 645 -38.11 8.19 11.87
C SER A 645 -38.25 9.01 10.59
N VAL A 646 -39.23 9.92 10.52
CA VAL A 646 -39.44 10.79 9.36
C VAL A 646 -38.23 11.67 9.03
N LYS A 647 -37.38 11.98 10.02
CA LYS A 647 -36.17 12.79 9.85
C LYS A 647 -34.99 11.98 9.29
N VAL A 648 -35.05 10.65 9.28
CA VAL A 648 -33.95 9.78 8.85
C VAL A 648 -34.35 9.03 7.60
N ARG A 649 -33.74 9.37 6.46
CA ARG A 649 -34.08 8.75 5.17
C ARG A 649 -33.87 7.22 5.19
N GLY A 650 -34.90 6.50 4.78
CA GLY A 650 -34.91 5.03 4.72
C GLY A 650 -35.29 4.33 6.03
N LEU A 651 -35.52 5.06 7.12
CA LEU A 651 -35.96 4.49 8.39
C LEU A 651 -37.49 4.38 8.45
N ASN A 652 -38.01 3.15 8.59
CA ASN A 652 -39.45 2.89 8.65
C ASN A 652 -39.90 2.71 10.11
N SER A 653 -40.85 3.52 10.56
CA SER A 653 -41.41 3.47 11.91
C SER A 653 -42.39 2.32 12.16
N SER A 654 -42.87 1.64 11.11
CA SER A 654 -43.83 0.52 11.23
C SER A 654 -43.16 -0.85 11.38
N THR A 655 -41.83 -0.92 11.21
CA THR A 655 -41.06 -2.16 11.22
C THR A 655 -39.80 -1.98 12.07
N SER A 656 -39.19 -3.09 12.50
CA SER A 656 -37.85 -3.03 13.10
C SER A 656 -36.86 -2.36 12.15
N SER A 657 -35.95 -1.55 12.70
CA SER A 657 -34.90 -0.85 11.93
C SER A 657 -33.97 -1.81 11.17
N ALA A 658 -33.89 -3.08 11.57
CA ALA A 658 -33.20 -4.11 10.82
C ALA A 658 -33.78 -4.32 9.40
N ASN A 659 -35.10 -4.19 9.23
CA ASN A 659 -35.73 -4.31 7.90
C ASN A 659 -35.33 -3.14 7.00
N SER A 660 -35.32 -1.92 7.55
CA SER A 660 -34.81 -0.74 6.85
C SER A 660 -33.36 -0.91 6.40
N ALA A 661 -32.50 -1.44 7.27
CA ALA A 661 -31.12 -1.72 6.92
C ALA A 661 -30.97 -2.83 5.86
N GLU A 662 -31.80 -3.88 5.94
CA GLU A 662 -31.84 -4.99 4.96
C GLU A 662 -32.19 -4.48 3.56
N VAL A 663 -33.18 -3.61 3.44
CA VAL A 663 -33.55 -2.98 2.15
C VAL A 663 -32.38 -2.17 1.58
N VAL A 664 -31.72 -1.35 2.40
CA VAL A 664 -30.59 -0.53 1.94
C VAL A 664 -29.40 -1.39 1.51
N ILE A 665 -28.95 -2.34 2.33
CA ILE A 665 -27.78 -3.17 2.00
C ILE A 665 -28.11 -4.16 0.86
N GLY A 666 -29.35 -4.64 0.78
CA GLY A 666 -29.84 -5.53 -0.28
C GLY A 666 -29.72 -4.91 -1.67
N SER A 667 -29.78 -3.58 -1.77
CA SER A 667 -29.55 -2.86 -3.03
C SER A 667 -28.17 -3.10 -3.63
N LEU A 668 -27.19 -3.61 -2.87
CA LEU A 668 -25.88 -4.03 -3.39
C LEU A 668 -25.97 -5.33 -4.21
N PHE A 669 -26.97 -6.16 -3.98
CA PHE A 669 -27.06 -7.56 -4.41
C PHE A 669 -28.19 -7.86 -5.44
N GLU A 670 -28.87 -6.86 -5.99
CA GLU A 670 -30.01 -7.07 -6.90
C GLU A 670 -29.67 -7.75 -8.26
N ARG A 671 -30.66 -8.48 -8.81
CA ARG A 671 -30.62 -9.53 -9.87
C ARG A 671 -29.90 -9.25 -11.22
N LYS A 672 -29.28 -8.10 -11.44
CA LYS A 672 -28.40 -7.82 -12.60
C LYS A 672 -26.89 -7.84 -12.28
N ARG A 673 -26.52 -8.16 -11.04
CA ARG A 673 -25.13 -8.04 -10.54
C ARG A 673 -24.47 -9.36 -10.11
N PRO A 674 -24.55 -10.47 -10.87
CA PRO A 674 -23.87 -11.70 -10.47
C PRO A 674 -22.35 -11.60 -10.73
N GLN A 675 -21.66 -10.74 -9.97
CA GLN A 675 -20.28 -10.86 -9.49
C GLN A 675 -20.16 -10.37 -8.01
N LEU A 676 -21.28 -10.41 -7.27
CA LEU A 676 -21.53 -10.26 -5.82
C LEU A 676 -20.96 -9.08 -5.01
N VAL A 677 -19.91 -8.39 -5.43
CA VAL A 677 -19.62 -6.96 -5.17
C VAL A 677 -18.71 -6.53 -6.33
N GLY A 678 -19.29 -6.13 -7.45
CA GLY A 678 -18.54 -5.55 -8.56
C GLY A 678 -18.02 -4.19 -8.15
N LEU A 679 -16.84 -4.16 -7.55
CA LEU A 679 -16.03 -2.95 -7.43
C LEU A 679 -15.35 -2.78 -8.78
N TRP A 680 -15.72 -1.73 -9.50
CA TRP A 680 -15.06 -1.33 -10.73
C TRP A 680 -13.59 -1.07 -10.41
N PHE A 681 -12.70 -1.80 -11.08
CA PHE A 681 -11.29 -1.46 -11.13
C PHE A 681 -11.18 -0.35 -12.17
N THR A 682 -10.78 0.84 -11.76
CA THR A 682 -10.25 1.85 -12.67
C THR A 682 -9.03 1.24 -13.36
N ALA A 683 -9.03 1.22 -14.68
CA ALA A 683 -7.91 0.71 -15.42
C ALA A 683 -6.97 1.90 -15.69
N GLN A 684 -5.77 1.84 -15.12
CA GLN A 684 -4.57 2.39 -15.75
C GLN A 684 -4.54 3.92 -15.92
N THR A 685 -4.37 4.65 -14.83
CA THR A 685 -3.47 5.82 -14.85
C THR A 685 -2.02 5.31 -14.87
N SER A 686 -1.15 5.96 -15.66
CA SER A 686 0.27 5.55 -15.78
C SER A 686 1.07 5.68 -14.47
N MET A 687 0.52 6.41 -13.49
CA MET A 687 0.99 6.58 -12.12
C MET A 687 -0.26 6.71 -11.22
N PRO A 688 -0.73 5.63 -10.57
CA PRO A 688 -1.87 5.72 -9.67
C PRO A 688 -1.51 6.57 -8.45
N SER A 689 -2.46 7.37 -7.97
CA SER A 689 -2.26 8.16 -6.75
C SER A 689 -1.99 7.26 -5.53
N PRO A 690 -1.39 7.78 -4.45
CA PRO A 690 -1.14 7.00 -3.23
C PRO A 690 -2.41 6.33 -2.69
N PHE A 691 -3.54 7.02 -2.85
CA PHE A 691 -4.83 6.50 -2.45
C PHE A 691 -5.37 5.44 -3.42
N GLU A 692 -5.20 5.62 -4.73
CA GLU A 692 -5.56 4.63 -5.75
C GLU A 692 -4.81 3.32 -5.54
N PHE A 693 -3.49 3.38 -5.39
CA PHE A 693 -2.63 2.22 -5.15
C PHE A 693 -3.12 1.37 -3.97
N LEU A 694 -3.49 2.01 -2.85
CA LEU A 694 -3.99 1.30 -1.67
C LEU A 694 -5.36 0.62 -1.87
N ASN A 695 -6.20 1.15 -2.75
CA ASN A 695 -7.54 0.61 -2.98
C ASN A 695 -7.63 -0.40 -4.10
N GLU A 696 -6.66 -0.43 -5.01
CA GLU A 696 -6.61 -1.38 -6.13
C GLU A 696 -6.11 -2.78 -5.71
N SER A 697 -5.61 -2.96 -4.48
CA SER A 697 -5.17 -4.29 -4.02
C SER A 697 -6.32 -5.31 -3.94
N MET A 698 -6.03 -6.56 -4.36
CA MET A 698 -7.01 -7.65 -4.32
C MET A 698 -7.45 -7.96 -2.89
N ARG A 699 -6.52 -7.89 -1.93
CA ARG A 699 -6.81 -8.02 -0.50
C ARG A 699 -7.82 -6.99 0.00
N LYS A 700 -7.73 -5.74 -0.46
CA LYS A 700 -8.70 -4.70 -0.08
C LYS A 700 -10.07 -5.00 -0.67
N TYR A 701 -10.11 -5.42 -1.93
CA TYR A 701 -11.32 -5.84 -2.62
C TYR A 701 -12.02 -6.98 -1.86
N ASP A 702 -11.31 -8.06 -1.55
CA ASP A 702 -11.86 -9.21 -0.84
C ASP A 702 -12.29 -8.86 0.59
N SER A 703 -11.59 -7.93 1.25
CA SER A 703 -11.98 -7.39 2.56
C SER A 703 -13.30 -6.66 2.55
N LEU A 704 -13.52 -5.81 1.54
CA LEU A 704 -14.79 -5.12 1.38
C LEU A 704 -15.91 -6.09 1.01
N ARG A 705 -15.64 -7.06 0.12
CA ARG A 705 -16.59 -8.10 -0.28
C ARG A 705 -17.05 -8.93 0.91
N GLY A 706 -16.11 -9.49 1.68
CA GLY A 706 -16.42 -10.26 2.90
C GLY A 706 -17.18 -9.42 3.93
N LYS A 707 -16.81 -8.14 4.10
CA LYS A 707 -17.50 -7.21 4.99
C LYS A 707 -18.96 -6.97 4.59
N TYR A 708 -19.26 -6.78 3.31
CA TYR A 708 -20.63 -6.53 2.85
C TYR A 708 -21.48 -7.80 2.87
N LEU A 709 -20.92 -8.94 2.48
CA LEU A 709 -21.59 -10.23 2.58
C LEU A 709 -21.94 -10.55 4.04
N ALA A 710 -20.99 -10.38 4.98
CA ALA A 710 -21.24 -10.61 6.39
C ALA A 710 -22.37 -9.72 6.94
N ALA A 711 -22.39 -8.44 6.59
CA ALA A 711 -23.44 -7.52 7.00
C ALA A 711 -24.80 -7.86 6.40
N TYR A 712 -24.86 -8.28 5.13
CA TYR A 712 -26.12 -8.67 4.51
C TYR A 712 -26.66 -9.97 5.12
N ILE A 713 -25.82 -10.99 5.29
CA ILE A 713 -26.18 -12.24 5.98
C ILE A 713 -26.70 -11.93 7.39
N GLU A 714 -26.08 -10.99 8.10
CA GLU A 714 -26.54 -10.57 9.41
C GLU A 714 -27.92 -9.91 9.38
N CYS A 715 -28.19 -9.00 8.44
CA CYS A 715 -29.52 -8.43 8.21
C CYS A 715 -30.56 -9.52 7.92
N LEU A 716 -30.26 -10.44 6.99
CA LEU A 716 -31.17 -11.52 6.61
C LEU A 716 -31.49 -12.44 7.80
N ARG A 717 -30.48 -12.75 8.62
CA ARG A 717 -30.64 -13.54 9.85
C ARG A 717 -31.55 -12.84 10.85
N ILE A 718 -31.32 -11.56 11.13
CA ILE A 718 -32.12 -10.78 12.10
C ILE A 718 -33.56 -10.63 11.59
N CYS A 719 -33.75 -10.41 10.28
CA CYS A 719 -35.07 -10.27 9.66
C CYS A 719 -35.76 -11.60 9.34
N ARG A 720 -35.15 -12.75 9.68
CA ARG A 720 -35.67 -14.11 9.42
C ARG A 720 -36.00 -14.38 7.94
N ARG A 721 -35.15 -13.90 7.04
CA ARG A 721 -35.31 -13.97 5.57
C ARG A 721 -34.63 -15.22 4.98
N GLY A 722 -35.16 -16.40 5.29
CA GLY A 722 -34.56 -17.69 4.91
C GLY A 722 -34.39 -17.89 3.39
N SER A 723 -35.41 -17.57 2.60
CA SER A 723 -35.37 -17.74 1.14
C SER A 723 -34.36 -16.83 0.44
N GLN A 724 -34.17 -15.60 0.92
CA GLN A 724 -33.11 -14.72 0.42
C GLN A 724 -31.71 -15.25 0.79
N LEU A 725 -31.55 -15.86 1.97
CA LEU A 725 -30.28 -16.44 2.38
C LEU A 725 -29.89 -17.63 1.50
N GLU A 726 -30.85 -18.51 1.16
CA GLU A 726 -30.66 -19.61 0.21
C GLU A 726 -30.29 -19.08 -1.18
N THR A 727 -30.96 -18.02 -1.64
CA THR A 727 -30.65 -17.35 -2.91
C THR A 727 -29.22 -16.80 -2.91
N LEU A 728 -28.80 -16.14 -1.84
CA LEU A 728 -27.44 -15.63 -1.69
C LEU A 728 -26.42 -16.78 -1.70
N GLN A 729 -26.72 -17.88 -1.01
CA GLN A 729 -25.87 -19.07 -1.02
C GLN A 729 -25.72 -19.67 -2.43
N GLN A 730 -26.80 -19.76 -3.20
CA GLN A 730 -26.73 -20.19 -4.60
C GLN A 730 -25.87 -19.26 -5.45
N TRP A 731 -25.95 -17.94 -5.23
CA TRP A 731 -25.09 -16.97 -5.93
C TRP A 731 -23.61 -17.12 -5.56
N VAL A 732 -23.32 -17.38 -4.27
CA VAL A 732 -21.96 -17.61 -3.77
C VAL A 732 -21.38 -18.89 -4.40
N ILE A 733 -22.14 -19.98 -4.37
CA ILE A 733 -21.74 -21.28 -4.97
C ILE A 733 -21.55 -21.16 -6.49
N GLY A 734 -22.40 -20.38 -7.17
CA GLY A 734 -22.29 -20.13 -8.60
C GLY A 734 -21.19 -19.15 -9.00
N SER A 735 -20.47 -18.54 -8.06
CA SER A 735 -19.39 -17.60 -8.34
C SER A 735 -18.11 -18.32 -8.74
N ARG A 736 -17.44 -17.85 -9.79
CA ARG A 736 -16.18 -18.43 -10.28
C ARG A 736 -14.95 -18.06 -9.44
N ARG A 737 -15.04 -17.01 -8.62
CA ARG A 737 -13.95 -16.63 -7.71
C ARG A 737 -14.20 -17.27 -6.37
N ASP A 738 -13.17 -17.90 -5.81
CA ASP A 738 -13.18 -18.36 -4.42
C ASP A 738 -13.65 -17.19 -3.53
N LEU A 739 -14.80 -17.40 -2.92
CA LEU A 739 -15.35 -16.53 -1.90
C LEU A 739 -14.80 -17.06 -0.56
N PRO A 740 -14.08 -16.23 0.22
CA PRO A 740 -13.47 -16.63 1.47
C PRO A 740 -14.47 -17.09 2.53
#